data_AF-A0A534P4T1-F1
#
_entry.id   AF-A0A534P4T1-F1
#
_cell.length_a   1.000
_cell.length_b   1.000
_cell.length_c   1.000
_cell.angle_alpha   90.00
_cell.angle_beta   90.00
_cell.angle_gamma   90.00
#
_symmetry.space_group_name_H-M   'P 1'
#
loop_
_entity.id
_entity.type
_entity.pdbx_description
1 polymer ?
#
loop_
_entity_poly.entity_id
_entity_poly.type
_entity_poly.pdbx_seq_one_letter_code
_entity_poly.pdbx_strand_id
1 'polypeptide(L)'
;MKNPKGFLWAGMQAGIKPNRKDLALVYSDAPCSAAGCFTQNLAKAAPVIDAEKRLPSDGIRAVVINSGNANALTGPEGLEDVRTVCDAVGKALQIPISAVVSASTGVIGHRLPAHKIVAAAPSLAASLKGDAMPAAEAIMTTDTRVKVASRMVQIDGKDVTLACICKGSGMIAPSLATMIAVVATDCAITPPMLGGALNKAMRRSFNALTVDGDMSTNDVVFALANGLAGNAPIADPGPALETFGAALDDICKQMAKEIAADGEGATKLLDISVQGAPSEDIAVDLAKACAGSSLVKAAIFGADPNWGRVLASMGARAGTAGYAIDPADARVTVQEVAVYDRAPLAYDASVLKARMREPECKVHVDLRRGAGTGQAWGCDLSYDYVKINADYTSLIVPRPDGGVAKDDRLSNYSPTFKVQLLVDALGYIKKFSGTRCVIKYGGAAMVKESLKKSFCDDIGLLRSVGLRPVVVHGGGPEITRTLEKLGGKAEFIDGQRVTNASDVKVVEMVLTGSINTELVTLLNQEGVAHAVGVSGVTRINKDFLEMLLQQGYVPIISPVGLGEDGQSYNINADTVAAEVAIAIGAQKLIYLSDVPGILKGGELIGQLTTKDVEALIADGTISGGMIAKARSILKVLASGVPNVHMLDGRVPHSIIGELFTDRGVGSWISA
;
A
#
# COMPACT_ATOMS: atom_id res chain seq x y z
N MET A 1 -5.43 9.36 -20.60
CA MET A 1 -4.92 10.74 -20.41
C MET A 1 -4.52 11.29 -21.77
N LYS A 2 -4.87 12.53 -22.12
CA LYS A 2 -4.36 13.15 -23.36
C LYS A 2 -3.07 13.89 -23.03
N ASN A 3 -2.02 13.64 -23.81
CA ASN A 3 -0.73 14.29 -23.62
C ASN A 3 -0.55 15.47 -24.58
N PRO A 4 0.15 16.53 -24.14
CA PRO A 4 0.51 17.63 -25.01
C PRO A 4 1.41 17.16 -26.16
N LYS A 5 1.22 17.76 -27.34
CA LYS A 5 2.00 17.43 -28.54
C LYS A 5 3.50 17.60 -28.27
N GLY A 6 4.30 16.64 -28.73
CA GLY A 6 5.77 16.66 -28.61
C GLY A 6 6.30 16.54 -27.18
N PHE A 7 5.52 15.99 -26.24
CA PHE A 7 6.01 15.52 -24.94
C PHE A 7 6.02 14.00 -24.86
N LEU A 8 7.11 13.46 -24.34
CA LEU A 8 7.33 12.05 -24.08
C LEU A 8 7.76 11.86 -22.62
N TRP A 9 7.48 10.66 -22.10
CA TRP A 9 7.65 10.32 -20.71
C TRP A 9 8.28 8.93 -20.59
N ALA A 10 9.09 8.74 -19.56
CA ALA A 10 9.68 7.45 -19.24
C ALA A 10 9.80 7.28 -17.72
N GLY A 11 9.73 6.03 -17.27
CA GLY A 11 10.02 5.67 -15.89
C GLY A 11 10.52 4.24 -15.79
N MET A 12 11.60 4.06 -15.06
CA MET A 12 12.25 2.76 -14.90
C MET A 12 12.86 2.58 -13.51
N GLN A 13 13.38 1.39 -13.26
CA GLN A 13 14.18 1.08 -12.08
C GLN A 13 15.67 1.21 -12.44
N ALA A 14 16.32 2.20 -11.85
CA ALA A 14 17.76 2.43 -11.86
C ALA A 14 18.46 1.82 -10.63
N GLY A 15 17.70 1.33 -9.63
CA GLY A 15 18.25 0.63 -8.46
C GLY A 15 18.66 1.55 -7.31
N ILE A 16 18.04 2.73 -7.22
CA ILE A 16 18.07 3.63 -6.07
C ILE A 16 17.15 3.06 -4.97
N LYS A 17 15.94 2.63 -5.35
CA LYS A 17 14.99 1.91 -4.50
C LYS A 17 15.01 0.40 -4.81
N PRO A 18 14.68 -0.47 -3.84
CA PRO A 18 14.57 -1.90 -4.08
C PRO A 18 13.24 -2.23 -4.78
N ASN A 19 13.31 -3.02 -5.87
CA ASN A 19 12.17 -3.64 -6.56
C ASN A 19 11.02 -2.67 -6.96
N ARG A 20 11.32 -1.39 -7.22
CA ARG A 20 10.36 -0.38 -7.69
C ARG A 20 11.03 0.56 -8.68
N LYS A 21 10.24 1.15 -9.58
CA LYS A 21 10.70 2.27 -10.41
C LYS A 21 11.11 3.45 -9.53
N ASP A 22 12.20 4.11 -9.91
CA ASP A 22 12.86 5.13 -9.09
C ASP A 22 13.56 6.23 -9.91
N LEU A 23 13.45 6.18 -11.24
CA LEU A 23 13.99 7.17 -12.15
C LEU A 23 12.98 7.47 -13.25
N ALA A 24 12.62 8.75 -13.39
CA ALA A 24 11.68 9.27 -14.36
C ALA A 24 12.34 10.28 -15.30
N LEU A 25 11.80 10.42 -16.50
CA LEU A 25 12.18 11.44 -17.46
C LEU A 25 10.94 12.02 -18.12
N VAL A 26 10.84 13.35 -18.11
CA VAL A 26 9.89 14.12 -18.91
C VAL A 26 10.68 14.83 -19.98
N TYR A 27 10.31 14.68 -21.25
CA TYR A 27 11.07 15.22 -22.38
C TYR A 27 10.16 15.89 -23.40
N SER A 28 10.64 16.99 -24.00
CA SER A 28 10.02 17.60 -25.16
C SER A 28 10.92 17.61 -26.40
N ASP A 29 10.31 17.28 -27.54
CA ASP A 29 10.92 17.31 -28.86
C ASP A 29 11.27 18.74 -29.33
N ALA A 30 10.68 19.76 -28.70
CA ALA A 30 10.97 21.16 -28.97
C ALA A 30 11.45 21.90 -27.70
N PRO A 31 12.27 22.96 -27.83
CA PRO A 31 12.60 23.85 -26.73
C PRO A 31 11.35 24.39 -26.04
N CYS A 32 11.33 24.35 -24.70
CA CYS A 32 10.22 24.88 -23.92
C CYS A 32 10.55 26.27 -23.34
N SER A 33 9.55 27.13 -23.31
CA SER A 33 9.43 28.11 -22.23
C SER A 33 9.26 27.35 -20.92
N ALA A 34 10.10 27.63 -19.94
CA ALA A 34 10.15 26.90 -18.69
C ALA A 34 10.09 27.87 -17.50
N ALA A 35 9.31 27.48 -16.48
CA ALA A 35 9.24 28.17 -15.21
C ALA A 35 9.27 27.16 -14.06
N GLY A 36 9.71 27.61 -12.89
CA GLY A 36 9.76 26.81 -11.68
C GLY A 36 9.26 27.59 -10.47
N CYS A 37 8.60 26.88 -9.56
CA CYS A 37 8.30 27.35 -8.21
C CYS A 37 8.99 26.41 -7.23
N PHE A 38 9.84 26.94 -6.35
CA PHE A 38 10.76 26.17 -5.51
C PHE A 38 10.51 26.37 -4.01
N THR A 39 10.86 25.37 -3.19
CA THR A 39 10.82 25.45 -1.73
C THR A 39 11.47 26.74 -1.20
N GLN A 40 10.92 27.28 -0.12
CA GLN A 40 11.52 28.37 0.66
C GLN A 40 12.35 27.86 1.86
N ASN A 41 12.47 26.54 2.03
CA ASN A 41 13.32 25.95 3.05
C ASN A 41 14.78 26.36 2.82
N LEU A 42 15.46 26.83 3.87
CA LEU A 42 16.86 27.28 3.76
C LEU A 42 17.85 26.12 3.56
N ALA A 43 17.48 24.90 3.91
CA ALA A 43 18.23 23.68 3.65
C ALA A 43 17.98 23.12 2.23
N LYS A 44 17.90 23.99 1.22
CA LYS A 44 17.58 23.61 -0.17
C LYS A 44 18.47 22.47 -0.66
N ALA A 45 17.85 21.49 -1.30
CA ALA A 45 18.56 20.38 -1.92
C ALA A 45 19.37 20.83 -3.14
N ALA A 46 20.44 20.11 -3.45
CA ALA A 46 21.29 20.41 -4.61
C ALA A 46 20.52 20.58 -5.94
N PRO A 47 19.56 19.70 -6.32
CA PRO A 47 18.80 19.89 -7.56
C PRO A 47 17.93 21.14 -7.57
N VAL A 48 17.40 21.56 -6.40
CA VAL A 48 16.62 22.80 -6.27
C VAL A 48 17.51 24.00 -6.52
N ILE A 49 18.69 24.04 -5.89
CA ILE A 49 19.66 25.13 -6.04
C ILE A 49 20.12 25.27 -7.50
N ASP A 50 20.33 24.16 -8.21
CA ASP A 50 20.68 24.18 -9.64
C ASP A 50 19.53 24.72 -10.49
N ALA A 51 18.33 24.17 -10.34
CA ALA A 51 17.18 24.51 -11.16
C ALA A 51 16.71 25.96 -10.96
N GLU A 52 16.73 26.46 -9.73
CA GLU A 52 16.33 27.84 -9.40
C GLU A 52 17.20 28.90 -10.09
N LYS A 53 18.50 28.63 -10.29
CA LYS A 53 19.41 29.54 -11.01
C LYS A 53 19.17 29.58 -12.52
N ARG A 54 18.45 28.60 -13.05
CA ARG A 54 18.28 28.37 -14.49
C ARG A 54 16.86 28.64 -14.99
N LEU A 55 15.92 28.89 -14.07
CA LEU A 55 14.52 29.13 -14.36
C LEU A 55 14.09 30.51 -13.85
N PRO A 56 13.26 31.25 -14.59
CA PRO A 56 12.67 30.90 -15.88
C PRO A 56 13.67 30.94 -17.05
N SER A 57 13.42 30.19 -18.12
CA SER A 57 14.24 30.20 -19.35
C SER A 57 13.47 29.72 -20.58
N ASP A 58 14.03 29.95 -21.76
CA ASP A 58 13.60 29.44 -23.06
C ASP A 58 14.64 28.46 -23.61
N GLY A 59 14.44 27.16 -23.40
CA GLY A 59 15.42 26.17 -23.85
C GLY A 59 15.45 24.86 -23.09
N ILE A 60 14.79 24.77 -21.93
CA ILE A 60 14.65 23.49 -21.24
C ILE A 60 13.86 22.53 -22.11
N ARG A 61 14.30 21.27 -22.13
CA ARG A 61 13.67 20.18 -22.87
C ARG A 61 13.45 18.94 -22.02
N ALA A 62 14.15 18.79 -20.90
CA ALA A 62 14.04 17.60 -20.07
C ALA A 62 14.03 17.90 -18.57
N VAL A 63 13.23 17.12 -17.83
CA VAL A 63 13.27 17.02 -16.38
C VAL A 63 13.55 15.57 -16.03
N VAL A 64 14.72 15.30 -15.43
CA VAL A 64 15.06 13.98 -14.87
C VAL A 64 14.75 13.96 -13.38
N ILE A 65 14.02 12.95 -12.91
CA ILE A 65 13.55 12.89 -11.52
C ILE A 65 13.92 11.55 -10.92
N ASN A 66 14.63 11.56 -9.79
CA ASN A 66 14.88 10.34 -9.03
C ASN A 66 14.06 10.31 -7.73
N SER A 67 13.71 9.10 -7.28
CA SER A 67 13.08 8.88 -5.98
C SER A 67 13.87 7.87 -5.13
N GLY A 68 13.77 8.00 -3.81
CA GLY A 68 14.52 7.20 -2.82
C GLY A 68 15.74 7.91 -2.22
N ASN A 69 16.21 9.00 -2.84
CA ASN A 69 17.30 9.83 -2.32
C ASN A 69 17.05 11.30 -2.69
N ALA A 70 17.05 12.19 -1.69
CA ALA A 70 16.73 13.61 -1.88
C ALA A 70 17.89 14.44 -2.41
N ASN A 71 19.13 13.96 -2.33
CA ASN A 71 20.34 14.76 -2.60
C ASN A 71 20.29 16.14 -1.90
N ALA A 72 19.86 16.13 -0.65
CA ALA A 72 19.70 17.30 0.19
C ALA A 72 20.73 17.25 1.32
N LEU A 73 21.31 18.42 1.66
CA LEU A 73 22.37 18.55 2.65
C LEU A 73 23.60 17.65 2.36
N THR A 74 23.99 17.59 1.09
CA THR A 74 25.06 16.70 0.56
C THR A 74 26.38 17.42 0.23
N GLY A 75 26.50 18.70 0.58
CA GLY A 75 27.70 19.51 0.31
C GLY A 75 27.87 19.89 -1.17
N PRO A 76 29.01 20.50 -1.53
CA PRO A 76 29.34 20.89 -2.91
C PRO A 76 29.23 19.73 -3.91
N GLU A 77 29.58 18.52 -3.47
CA GLU A 77 29.57 17.35 -4.33
C GLU A 77 28.14 16.88 -4.68
N GLY A 78 27.12 17.27 -3.92
CA GLY A 78 25.73 17.09 -4.30
C GLY A 78 25.35 17.85 -5.58
N LEU A 79 25.94 19.04 -5.80
CA LEU A 79 25.77 19.81 -7.05
C LEU A 79 26.55 19.18 -8.20
N GLU A 80 27.71 18.58 -7.91
CA GLU A 80 28.46 17.81 -8.91
C GLU A 80 27.69 16.57 -9.37
N ASP A 81 27.00 15.88 -8.45
CA ASP A 81 26.11 14.76 -8.77
C ASP A 81 24.98 15.22 -9.70
N VAL A 82 24.36 16.38 -9.43
CA VAL A 82 23.34 16.98 -10.31
C VAL A 82 23.90 17.25 -11.71
N ARG A 83 25.07 17.89 -11.80
CA ARG A 83 25.71 18.17 -13.09
C ARG A 83 26.00 16.89 -13.87
N THR A 84 26.49 15.86 -13.18
CA THR A 84 26.82 14.55 -13.77
C THR A 84 25.58 13.86 -14.33
N VAL A 85 24.47 13.88 -13.59
CA VAL A 85 23.18 13.32 -14.04
C VAL A 85 22.64 14.10 -15.24
N CYS A 86 22.61 15.43 -15.17
CA CYS A 86 22.13 16.27 -16.27
C CYS A 86 22.96 16.09 -17.55
N ASP A 87 24.29 15.98 -17.44
CA ASP A 87 25.19 15.72 -18.58
C ASP A 87 24.91 14.36 -19.22
N ALA A 88 24.77 13.29 -18.42
CA ALA A 88 24.48 11.96 -18.93
C ALA A 88 23.13 11.87 -19.65
N VAL A 89 22.10 12.49 -19.08
CA VAL A 89 20.77 12.58 -19.72
C VAL A 89 20.82 13.44 -20.99
N GLY A 90 21.55 14.57 -20.96
CA GLY A 90 21.74 15.42 -22.13
C GLY A 90 22.41 14.67 -23.28
N LYS A 91 23.47 13.91 -23.00
CA LYS A 91 24.15 13.04 -23.98
C LYS A 91 23.23 11.95 -24.52
N ALA A 92 22.46 11.27 -23.66
CA ALA A 92 21.53 10.22 -24.07
C ALA A 92 20.41 10.74 -24.98
N LEU A 93 19.97 11.98 -24.77
CA LEU A 93 18.95 12.66 -25.57
C LEU A 93 19.51 13.48 -26.74
N GLN A 94 20.83 13.60 -26.85
CA GLN A 94 21.53 14.46 -27.82
C GLN A 94 21.11 15.93 -27.75
N ILE A 95 20.96 16.44 -26.52
CA ILE A 95 20.64 17.85 -26.22
C ILE A 95 21.72 18.46 -25.31
N PRO A 96 21.92 19.79 -25.32
CA PRO A 96 22.89 20.41 -24.42
C PRO A 96 22.47 20.22 -22.96
N ILE A 97 23.46 20.09 -22.07
CA ILE A 97 23.24 19.98 -20.61
C ILE A 97 22.36 21.10 -20.05
N SER A 98 22.47 22.31 -20.61
CA SER A 98 21.66 23.47 -20.21
C SER A 98 20.15 23.24 -20.39
N ALA A 99 19.75 22.32 -21.28
CA ALA A 99 18.35 21.96 -21.53
C ALA A 99 17.78 20.91 -20.56
N VAL A 100 18.57 20.39 -19.60
CA VAL A 100 18.15 19.32 -18.67
C VAL A 100 18.15 19.83 -17.23
N VAL A 101 16.99 19.93 -16.59
CA VAL A 101 16.89 20.17 -15.12
C VAL A 101 16.66 18.85 -14.40
N SER A 102 16.96 18.80 -13.10
CA SER A 102 16.73 17.61 -12.28
C SER A 102 15.89 17.90 -11.04
N ALA A 103 15.26 16.85 -10.50
CA ALA A 103 14.68 16.86 -9.17
C ALA A 103 14.93 15.52 -8.47
N SER A 104 14.96 15.57 -7.14
CA SER A 104 15.26 14.40 -6.31
C SER A 104 14.32 14.39 -5.11
N THR A 105 13.98 13.20 -4.61
CA THR A 105 13.16 13.04 -3.41
C THR A 105 13.46 11.74 -2.69
N GLY A 106 13.39 11.73 -1.35
CA GLY A 106 13.69 10.58 -0.52
C GLY A 106 14.53 10.95 0.68
N VAL A 107 15.48 10.09 1.07
CA VAL A 107 16.28 10.30 2.29
C VAL A 107 17.24 11.50 2.13
N ILE A 108 17.32 12.34 3.17
CA ILE A 108 18.21 13.51 3.28
C ILE A 108 19.57 13.09 3.86
N GLY A 109 20.64 13.82 3.52
CA GLY A 109 21.97 13.61 4.11
C GLY A 109 22.79 12.47 3.50
N HIS A 110 22.35 11.93 2.37
CA HIS A 110 23.06 10.89 1.63
C HIS A 110 23.36 11.34 0.20
N ARG A 111 24.61 11.14 -0.23
CA ARG A 111 25.03 11.41 -1.61
C ARG A 111 24.17 10.65 -2.61
N LEU A 112 23.87 11.29 -3.74
CA LEU A 112 23.10 10.66 -4.80
C LEU A 112 23.94 9.54 -5.42
N PRO A 113 23.41 8.32 -5.65
CA PRO A 113 24.10 7.30 -6.41
C PRO A 113 24.10 7.64 -7.92
N ALA A 114 24.73 8.76 -8.29
CA ALA A 114 24.70 9.33 -9.64
C ALA A 114 25.14 8.33 -10.70
N HIS A 115 26.13 7.48 -10.39
CA HIS A 115 26.60 6.42 -11.27
C HIS A 115 25.48 5.46 -11.76
N LYS A 116 24.48 5.17 -10.92
CA LYS A 116 23.32 4.33 -11.30
C LYS A 116 22.44 5.04 -12.33
N ILE A 117 22.21 6.34 -12.13
CA ILE A 117 21.41 7.17 -13.05
C ILE A 117 22.15 7.34 -14.38
N VAL A 118 23.46 7.59 -14.34
CA VAL A 118 24.32 7.69 -15.54
C VAL A 118 24.26 6.40 -16.35
N ALA A 119 24.39 5.24 -15.69
CA ALA A 119 24.30 3.95 -16.36
C ALA A 119 22.92 3.67 -16.96
N ALA A 120 21.85 4.14 -16.31
CA ALA A 120 20.48 3.97 -16.77
C ALA A 120 20.05 4.98 -17.87
N ALA A 121 20.74 6.11 -18.01
CA ALA A 121 20.32 7.21 -18.88
C ALA A 121 20.06 6.82 -20.36
N PRO A 122 20.89 5.98 -21.02
CA PRO A 122 20.61 5.55 -22.39
C PRO A 122 19.32 4.73 -22.50
N SER A 123 19.09 3.79 -21.57
CA SER A 123 17.88 2.96 -21.55
C SER A 123 16.64 3.78 -21.18
N LEU A 124 16.78 4.75 -20.28
CA LEU A 124 15.69 5.67 -19.91
C LEU A 124 15.25 6.48 -21.13
N ALA A 125 16.19 7.09 -21.85
CA ALA A 125 15.91 7.85 -23.07
C ALA A 125 15.26 6.97 -24.16
N ALA A 126 15.75 5.75 -24.36
CA ALA A 126 15.17 4.80 -25.33
C ALA A 126 13.75 4.34 -24.96
N SER A 127 13.34 4.48 -23.70
CA SER A 127 12.01 4.08 -23.21
C SER A 127 10.95 5.18 -23.26
N LEU A 128 11.30 6.38 -23.75
CA LEU A 128 10.39 7.53 -23.89
C LEU A 128 9.18 7.20 -24.77
N LYS A 129 7.98 7.43 -24.24
CA LYS A 129 6.69 7.16 -24.91
C LYS A 129 5.67 8.25 -24.60
N GLY A 130 4.59 8.29 -25.36
CA GLY A 130 3.45 9.18 -25.11
C GLY A 130 2.55 8.75 -23.96
N ASP A 131 3.08 8.10 -22.90
CA ASP A 131 2.33 7.68 -21.70
C ASP A 131 3.07 8.13 -20.43
N ALA A 132 2.42 8.96 -19.61
CA ALA A 132 3.00 9.55 -18.41
C ALA A 132 2.99 8.60 -17.19
N MET A 133 2.22 7.50 -17.24
CA MET A 133 2.06 6.59 -16.10
C MET A 133 3.39 6.03 -15.56
N PRO A 134 4.32 5.51 -16.40
CA PRO A 134 5.60 5.00 -15.88
C PRO A 134 6.43 6.06 -15.17
N ALA A 135 6.43 7.30 -15.68
CA ALA A 135 7.14 8.42 -15.07
C ALA A 135 6.51 8.77 -13.71
N ALA A 136 5.18 8.83 -13.64
CA ALA A 136 4.46 9.11 -12.41
C ALA A 136 4.67 8.03 -11.33
N GLU A 137 4.70 6.75 -11.70
CA GLU A 137 5.06 5.65 -10.79
C GLU A 137 6.51 5.78 -10.26
N ALA A 138 7.43 6.20 -11.13
CA ALA A 138 8.85 6.28 -10.79
C ALA A 138 9.19 7.40 -9.78
N ILE A 139 8.39 8.46 -9.73
CA ILE A 139 8.62 9.59 -8.79
C ILE A 139 8.02 9.35 -7.39
N MET A 140 7.16 8.34 -7.23
CA MET A 140 6.52 8.00 -5.95
C MET A 140 7.53 7.57 -4.87
N THR A 141 7.19 7.86 -3.62
CA THR A 141 7.92 7.42 -2.41
C THR A 141 6.99 6.65 -1.48
N THR A 142 6.46 7.33 -0.46
CA THR A 142 5.44 6.84 0.48
C THR A 142 4.01 6.98 -0.05
N ASP A 143 3.85 7.58 -1.23
CA ASP A 143 2.59 7.66 -1.98
C ASP A 143 1.94 6.27 -2.12
N THR A 144 0.61 6.18 -1.93
CA THR A 144 -0.12 4.92 -2.12
C THR A 144 -0.73 4.78 -3.51
N ARG A 145 -0.86 5.92 -4.23
CA ARG A 145 -1.38 5.97 -5.59
C ARG A 145 -0.64 6.97 -6.47
N VAL A 146 -0.66 6.68 -7.76
CA VAL A 146 -0.15 7.53 -8.84
C VAL A 146 -1.06 8.77 -8.98
N LYS A 147 -0.47 9.96 -9.15
CA LYS A 147 -1.19 11.25 -9.26
C LYS A 147 -0.89 11.90 -10.61
N VAL A 148 -1.91 11.91 -11.48
CA VAL A 148 -1.77 12.25 -12.90
C VAL A 148 -3.06 12.91 -13.39
N ALA A 149 -2.97 14.06 -14.05
CA ALA A 149 -4.12 14.77 -14.59
C ALA A 149 -3.84 15.44 -15.94
N SER A 150 -4.88 15.62 -16.76
CA SER A 150 -4.80 16.38 -18.01
C SER A 150 -5.97 17.34 -18.17
N ARG A 151 -5.75 18.46 -18.86
CA ARG A 151 -6.78 19.44 -19.24
C ARG A 151 -6.62 19.83 -20.71
N MET A 152 -7.73 20.10 -21.37
CA MET A 152 -7.75 20.70 -22.69
C MET A 152 -8.50 22.01 -22.62
N VAL A 153 -7.96 23.03 -23.28
CA VAL A 153 -8.60 24.34 -23.41
C VAL A 153 -8.43 24.87 -24.83
N GLN A 154 -9.35 25.73 -25.24
CA GLN A 154 -9.31 26.42 -26.52
C GLN A 154 -8.68 27.80 -26.33
N ILE A 155 -7.55 28.05 -27.00
CA ILE A 155 -6.86 29.35 -27.00
C ILE A 155 -6.68 29.75 -28.46
N ASP A 156 -7.23 30.90 -28.85
CA ASP A 156 -7.22 31.41 -30.23
C ASP A 156 -7.74 30.39 -31.26
N GLY A 157 -8.75 29.60 -30.88
CA GLY A 157 -9.33 28.54 -31.73
C GLY A 157 -8.44 27.32 -31.92
N LYS A 158 -7.40 27.14 -31.08
CA LYS A 158 -6.52 25.97 -31.07
C LYS A 158 -6.72 25.15 -29.79
N ASP A 159 -6.72 23.83 -29.94
CA ASP A 159 -6.67 22.91 -28.81
C ASP A 159 -5.29 22.94 -28.15
N VAL A 160 -5.24 23.46 -26.94
CA VAL A 160 -4.08 23.44 -26.04
C VAL A 160 -4.31 22.38 -24.98
N THR A 161 -3.30 21.55 -24.72
CA THR A 161 -3.33 20.48 -23.73
C THR A 161 -2.34 20.77 -22.61
N LEU A 162 -2.75 20.52 -21.37
CA LEU A 162 -1.90 20.49 -20.18
C LEU A 162 -1.93 19.07 -19.61
N ALA A 163 -0.78 18.55 -19.20
CA ALA A 163 -0.64 17.30 -18.47
C ALA A 163 0.22 17.55 -17.23
N CYS A 164 -0.14 16.93 -16.11
CA CYS A 164 0.59 17.02 -14.86
C CYS A 164 0.83 15.63 -14.29
N ILE A 165 2.05 15.38 -13.83
CA ILE A 165 2.36 14.30 -12.88
C ILE A 165 2.82 14.95 -11.59
N CYS A 166 2.44 14.40 -10.44
CA CYS A 166 3.00 14.82 -9.16
C CYS A 166 3.19 13.67 -8.18
N LYS A 167 3.92 13.96 -7.10
CA LYS A 167 4.12 13.07 -5.94
C LYS A 167 4.13 13.88 -4.66
N GLY A 168 3.86 13.22 -3.55
CA GLY A 168 3.80 13.79 -2.21
C GLY A 168 2.75 13.08 -1.37
N SER A 169 3.08 12.82 -0.10
CA SER A 169 2.19 12.18 0.89
C SER A 169 2.64 12.46 2.33
N GLY A 170 3.94 12.65 2.57
CA GLY A 170 4.50 13.13 3.85
C GLY A 170 5.53 14.24 3.65
N MET A 171 5.82 14.97 4.73
CA MET A 171 6.55 16.23 4.82
C MET A 171 5.88 17.36 3.98
N ILE A 172 4.57 17.50 4.06
CA ILE A 172 3.80 18.45 3.22
C ILE A 172 3.33 19.66 4.06
N ALA A 173 4.08 20.76 4.05
CA ALA A 173 3.58 22.08 4.49
C ALA A 173 4.18 23.23 3.66
N PRO A 174 3.50 23.61 2.58
CA PRO A 174 4.07 24.41 1.53
C PRO A 174 4.15 25.89 1.88
N SER A 175 5.34 26.48 1.90
CA SER A 175 5.54 27.63 1.01
C SER A 175 6.17 27.07 -0.27
N LEU A 176 5.39 26.17 -0.91
CA LEU A 176 5.76 25.00 -1.74
C LEU A 176 6.33 23.84 -0.85
N ALA A 177 5.66 22.66 -0.81
CA ALA A 177 5.66 21.53 0.20
C ALA A 177 6.29 20.24 -0.35
N THR A 178 6.67 19.19 0.42
CA THR A 178 7.34 17.91 -0.07
C THR A 178 6.69 17.26 -1.27
N MET A 179 6.89 17.87 -2.42
CA MET A 179 6.23 17.50 -3.64
C MET A 179 7.15 17.82 -4.81
N ILE A 180 7.09 16.94 -5.80
CA ILE A 180 7.62 17.21 -7.13
C ILE A 180 6.43 17.14 -8.08
N ALA A 181 6.25 18.17 -8.90
CA ALA A 181 5.24 18.19 -9.94
C ALA A 181 5.85 18.70 -11.24
N VAL A 182 5.44 18.11 -12.35
CA VAL A 182 5.80 18.57 -13.68
C VAL A 182 4.51 18.79 -14.46
N VAL A 183 4.26 20.04 -14.80
CA VAL A 183 3.22 20.46 -15.73
C VAL A 183 3.84 20.62 -17.12
N ALA A 184 3.40 19.82 -18.08
CA ALA A 184 3.77 19.91 -19.48
C ALA A 184 2.60 20.46 -20.30
N THR A 185 2.87 21.32 -21.26
CA THR A 185 1.85 21.87 -22.16
C THR A 185 2.39 22.15 -23.55
N ASP A 186 1.54 21.99 -24.57
CA ASP A 186 1.86 22.39 -25.94
C ASP A 186 1.50 23.86 -26.23
N CYS A 187 1.07 24.63 -25.23
CA CYS A 187 0.77 26.05 -25.37
C CYS A 187 2.00 26.86 -25.82
N ALA A 188 1.81 27.79 -26.75
CA ALA A 188 2.79 28.84 -27.03
C ALA A 188 2.62 29.98 -26.03
N ILE A 189 3.57 30.13 -25.10
CA ILE A 189 3.57 31.14 -24.02
C ILE A 189 5.01 31.52 -23.69
N THR A 190 5.28 32.80 -23.37
CA THR A 190 6.63 33.26 -23.04
C THR A 190 7.01 32.87 -21.59
N PRO A 191 8.31 32.74 -21.27
CA PRO A 191 8.73 32.39 -19.90
C PRO A 191 8.21 33.34 -18.81
N PRO A 192 8.19 34.67 -18.98
CA PRO A 192 7.60 35.59 -17.99
C PRO A 192 6.10 35.34 -17.75
N MET A 193 5.32 35.12 -18.82
CA MET A 193 3.88 34.85 -18.69
C MET A 193 3.60 33.50 -18.05
N LEU A 194 4.36 32.46 -18.42
CA LEU A 194 4.26 31.14 -17.81
C LEU A 194 4.61 31.17 -16.32
N GLY A 195 5.70 31.86 -15.96
CA GLY A 195 6.09 32.04 -14.56
C GLY A 195 5.06 32.83 -13.75
N GLY A 196 4.47 33.88 -14.32
CA GLY A 196 3.39 34.64 -13.69
C GLY A 196 2.12 33.79 -13.47
N ALA A 197 1.72 33.02 -14.47
CA ALA A 197 0.57 32.10 -14.37
C ALA A 197 0.81 31.00 -13.33
N LEU A 198 1.99 30.38 -13.34
CA LEU A 198 2.36 29.35 -12.38
C LEU A 198 2.31 29.89 -10.95
N ASN A 199 2.96 31.02 -10.67
CA ASN A 199 2.96 31.63 -9.33
C ASN A 199 1.55 31.92 -8.81
N LYS A 200 0.62 32.35 -9.67
CA LYS A 200 -0.78 32.55 -9.30
C LYS A 200 -1.48 31.23 -8.96
N ALA A 201 -1.30 30.21 -9.81
CA ALA A 201 -1.86 28.87 -9.56
C ALA A 201 -1.35 28.30 -8.23
N MET A 202 -0.06 28.47 -7.91
CA MET A 202 0.53 27.95 -6.66
C MET A 202 -0.17 28.46 -5.41
N ARG A 203 -0.48 29.76 -5.35
CA ARG A 203 -1.14 30.38 -4.19
C ARG A 203 -2.48 29.72 -3.85
N ARG A 204 -3.21 29.26 -4.86
CA ARG A 204 -4.57 28.70 -4.75
C ARG A 204 -4.63 27.18 -4.78
N SER A 205 -3.48 26.51 -4.87
CA SER A 205 -3.38 25.05 -5.00
C SER A 205 -2.36 24.47 -4.03
N PHE A 206 -1.13 24.22 -4.49
CA PHE A 206 -0.10 23.61 -3.66
C PHE A 206 0.23 24.46 -2.45
N ASN A 207 0.22 25.80 -2.46
CA ASN A 207 0.47 26.60 -1.24
C ASN A 207 -0.66 26.55 -0.20
N ALA A 208 -1.84 26.09 -0.61
CA ALA A 208 -3.02 25.89 0.21
C ALA A 208 -3.15 24.44 0.71
N LEU A 209 -2.23 23.56 0.36
CA LEU A 209 -2.16 22.17 0.84
C LEU A 209 -1.42 22.09 2.19
N THR A 210 -1.70 21.11 3.06
CA THR A 210 -0.84 20.72 4.19
C THR A 210 -1.19 19.31 4.68
N VAL A 211 -0.22 18.43 4.89
CA VAL A 211 -0.40 17.12 5.54
C VAL A 211 0.04 17.20 6.99
N ASP A 212 1.30 17.56 7.26
CA ASP A 212 1.92 17.39 8.58
C ASP A 212 2.53 18.66 9.17
N GLY A 213 2.64 19.74 8.41
CA GLY A 213 3.24 20.99 8.91
C GLY A 213 4.73 21.14 8.57
N ASP A 214 5.34 20.15 7.90
CA ASP A 214 6.77 20.17 7.59
C ASP A 214 7.06 20.58 6.13
N MET A 215 7.86 21.63 5.91
CA MET A 215 8.24 22.11 4.57
C MET A 215 9.51 21.40 4.06
N SER A 216 9.50 20.86 2.84
CA SER A 216 10.63 20.09 2.33
C SER A 216 11.86 20.91 1.98
N THR A 217 12.98 20.21 1.89
CA THR A 217 14.19 20.68 1.23
C THR A 217 14.14 20.61 -0.31
N ASN A 218 13.15 19.93 -0.89
CA ASN A 218 13.17 19.48 -2.29
C ASN A 218 12.05 20.02 -3.19
N ASP A 219 11.21 20.92 -2.69
CA ASP A 219 9.94 21.20 -3.37
C ASP A 219 10.15 21.94 -4.65
N VAL A 220 9.51 21.40 -5.69
CA VAL A 220 9.59 21.99 -7.02
C VAL A 220 8.37 21.65 -7.85
N VAL A 221 7.80 22.68 -8.45
CA VAL A 221 6.82 22.57 -9.54
C VAL A 221 7.48 23.12 -10.79
N PHE A 222 7.70 22.27 -11.78
CA PHE A 222 8.14 22.69 -13.11
C PHE A 222 6.95 22.88 -14.03
N ALA A 223 6.94 23.97 -14.81
CA ALA A 223 6.05 24.14 -15.94
C ALA A 223 6.87 24.25 -17.22
N LEU A 224 6.57 23.39 -18.21
CA LEU A 224 7.23 23.35 -19.52
C LEU A 224 6.19 23.55 -20.63
N ALA A 225 6.40 24.55 -21.48
CA ALA A 225 5.52 24.90 -22.58
C ALA A 225 6.27 24.95 -23.92
N ASN A 226 5.96 24.04 -24.86
CA ASN A 226 6.75 23.85 -26.09
C ASN A 226 6.18 24.51 -27.35
N GLY A 227 5.00 25.13 -27.27
CA GLY A 227 4.39 25.86 -28.38
C GLY A 227 3.79 25.04 -29.54
N LEU A 228 3.77 23.71 -29.47
CA LEU A 228 3.31 22.85 -30.57
C LEU A 228 1.78 22.79 -30.77
N ALA A 229 0.99 23.44 -29.93
CA ALA A 229 -0.45 23.59 -30.10
C ALA A 229 -0.81 24.48 -31.31
N GLY A 230 0.09 25.40 -31.66
CA GLY A 230 -0.06 26.32 -32.80
C GLY A 230 -0.93 27.55 -32.52
N ASN A 231 -1.17 27.88 -31.25
CA ASN A 231 -1.75 29.17 -30.85
C ASN A 231 -0.72 30.31 -31.00
N ALA A 232 -1.18 31.56 -31.01
CA ALA A 232 -0.27 32.69 -30.99
C ALA A 232 0.50 32.73 -29.65
N PRO A 233 1.80 33.09 -29.63
CA PRO A 233 2.54 33.17 -28.38
C PRO A 233 1.88 34.14 -27.39
N ILE A 234 1.51 33.64 -26.21
CA ILE A 234 1.01 34.47 -25.11
C ILE A 234 2.20 35.23 -24.52
N ALA A 235 2.38 36.48 -24.95
CA ALA A 235 3.46 37.36 -24.52
C ALA A 235 3.02 38.43 -23.51
N ASP A 236 1.74 38.77 -23.50
CA ASP A 236 1.15 39.85 -22.71
C ASP A 236 -0.09 39.37 -21.94
N PRO A 237 -0.50 40.08 -20.87
CA PRO A 237 -1.76 39.85 -20.21
C PRO A 237 -2.96 39.98 -21.16
N GLY A 238 -3.94 39.08 -21.02
CA GLY A 238 -5.16 39.11 -21.82
C GLY A 238 -5.96 37.82 -21.72
N PRO A 239 -7.06 37.69 -22.51
CA PRO A 239 -7.99 36.56 -22.43
C PRO A 239 -7.34 35.19 -22.63
N ALA A 240 -6.32 35.10 -23.50
CA ALA A 240 -5.57 33.87 -23.72
C ALA A 240 -4.81 33.42 -22.46
N LEU A 241 -4.14 34.36 -21.77
CA LEU A 241 -3.44 34.09 -20.52
C LEU A 241 -4.41 33.72 -19.40
N GLU A 242 -5.57 34.37 -19.33
CA GLU A 242 -6.61 34.05 -18.35
C GLU A 242 -7.16 32.64 -18.56
N THR A 243 -7.44 32.26 -19.81
CA THR A 243 -7.90 30.91 -20.17
C THR A 243 -6.86 29.85 -19.83
N PHE A 244 -5.59 30.07 -20.20
CA PHE A 244 -4.49 29.18 -19.83
C PHE A 244 -4.31 29.09 -18.31
N GLY A 245 -4.32 30.23 -17.63
CA GLY A 245 -4.15 30.34 -16.19
C GLY A 245 -5.25 29.62 -15.42
N ALA A 246 -6.50 29.68 -15.87
CA ALA A 246 -7.60 28.93 -15.27
C ALA A 246 -7.42 27.41 -15.39
N ALA A 247 -6.95 26.92 -16.55
CA ALA A 247 -6.64 25.50 -16.73
C ALA A 247 -5.48 25.03 -15.84
N LEU A 248 -4.46 25.88 -15.69
CA LEU A 248 -3.31 25.63 -14.83
C LEU A 248 -3.70 25.64 -13.35
N ASP A 249 -4.57 26.56 -12.92
CA ASP A 249 -5.11 26.61 -11.56
C ASP A 249 -5.90 25.33 -11.24
N ASP A 250 -6.82 24.93 -12.13
CA ASP A 250 -7.67 23.75 -11.92
C ASP A 250 -6.86 22.45 -11.83
N ILE A 251 -5.87 22.24 -12.71
CA ILE A 251 -5.03 21.05 -12.66
C ILE A 251 -4.15 21.03 -11.40
N CYS A 252 -3.60 22.17 -10.97
CA CYS A 252 -2.80 22.24 -9.75
C CYS A 252 -3.67 22.01 -8.50
N LYS A 253 -4.89 22.54 -8.46
CA LYS A 253 -5.86 22.28 -7.38
C LYS A 253 -6.22 20.81 -7.28
N GLN A 254 -6.50 20.16 -8.41
CA GLN A 254 -6.75 18.71 -8.43
C GLN A 254 -5.57 17.95 -7.81
N MET A 255 -4.34 18.25 -8.24
CA MET A 255 -3.14 17.59 -7.70
C MET A 255 -2.94 17.86 -6.21
N ALA A 256 -3.20 19.08 -5.73
CA ALA A 256 -3.15 19.39 -4.31
C ALA A 256 -4.15 18.54 -3.50
N LYS A 257 -5.39 18.39 -3.97
CA LYS A 257 -6.39 17.52 -3.34
C LYS A 257 -5.99 16.05 -3.38
N GLU A 258 -5.40 15.57 -4.48
CA GLU A 258 -4.91 14.20 -4.59
C GLU A 258 -3.77 13.90 -3.62
N ILE A 259 -2.86 14.85 -3.38
CA ILE A 259 -1.81 14.75 -2.35
C ILE A 259 -2.42 14.74 -0.96
N ALA A 260 -3.32 15.68 -0.64
CA ALA A 260 -3.99 15.73 0.65
C ALA A 260 -4.71 14.42 0.96
N ALA A 261 -5.49 13.90 0.01
CA ALA A 261 -6.23 12.67 0.17
C ALA A 261 -5.32 11.42 0.24
N ASP A 262 -4.07 11.52 -0.21
CA ASP A 262 -3.04 10.46 -0.17
C ASP A 262 -1.98 10.74 0.90
N GLY A 263 -2.29 11.57 1.90
CA GLY A 263 -1.41 11.84 3.03
C GLY A 263 -1.02 10.55 3.75
N GLU A 264 0.17 10.51 4.33
CA GLU A 264 0.65 9.31 5.03
C GLU A 264 -0.30 8.89 6.16
N GLY A 265 -0.87 7.69 6.05
CA GLY A 265 -1.87 7.17 6.99
C GLY A 265 -3.21 7.92 6.96
N ALA A 266 -3.44 8.82 6.03
CA ALA A 266 -4.70 9.55 5.90
C ALA A 266 -5.87 8.59 5.63
N THR A 267 -6.98 8.80 6.32
CA THR A 267 -8.24 8.10 6.03
C THR A 267 -9.28 9.01 5.38
N LYS A 268 -9.11 10.33 5.52
CA LYS A 268 -10.02 11.34 4.97
C LYS A 268 -9.27 12.55 4.43
N LEU A 269 -9.74 13.07 3.30
CA LEU A 269 -9.44 14.40 2.82
C LEU A 269 -10.16 15.43 3.71
N LEU A 270 -9.44 16.45 4.15
CA LEU A 270 -9.98 17.59 4.87
C LEU A 270 -9.97 18.81 3.93
N ASP A 271 -11.15 19.37 3.67
CA ASP A 271 -11.33 20.57 2.83
C ASP A 271 -11.89 21.70 3.71
N ILE A 272 -11.11 22.75 3.91
CA ILE A 272 -11.47 23.90 4.74
C ILE A 272 -11.61 25.13 3.87
N SER A 273 -12.78 25.76 3.92
CA SER A 273 -13.05 27.03 3.27
C SER A 273 -13.32 28.13 4.31
N VAL A 274 -12.75 29.30 4.06
CA VAL A 274 -12.91 30.51 4.87
C VAL A 274 -13.44 31.62 3.99
N GLN A 275 -14.50 32.29 4.42
CA GLN A 275 -15.02 33.50 3.81
C GLN A 275 -15.13 34.61 4.84
N GLY A 276 -15.31 35.85 4.38
CA GLY A 276 -15.48 36.98 5.29
C GLY A 276 -14.19 37.46 5.96
N ALA A 277 -13.02 37.03 5.47
CA ALA A 277 -11.73 37.48 5.99
C ALA A 277 -11.34 38.87 5.41
N PRO A 278 -10.39 39.60 6.02
CA PRO A 278 -9.96 40.89 5.47
C PRO A 278 -9.34 40.82 4.06
N SER A 279 -8.70 39.71 3.69
CA SER A 279 -8.12 39.48 2.36
C SER A 279 -8.11 37.99 1.98
N GLU A 280 -7.92 37.66 0.70
CA GLU A 280 -7.74 36.29 0.19
C GLU A 280 -6.54 35.60 0.88
N ASP A 281 -5.40 36.29 1.00
CA ASP A 281 -4.20 35.75 1.63
C ASP A 281 -4.45 35.37 3.11
N ILE A 282 -5.18 36.21 3.85
CA ILE A 282 -5.54 35.93 5.25
C ILE A 282 -6.51 34.74 5.31
N ALA A 283 -7.48 34.65 4.40
CA ALA A 283 -8.43 33.54 4.37
C ALA A 283 -7.73 32.20 4.12
N VAL A 284 -6.79 32.15 3.16
CA VAL A 284 -6.00 30.94 2.86
C VAL A 284 -5.12 30.56 4.03
N ASP A 285 -4.45 31.53 4.65
CA ASP A 285 -3.58 31.28 5.82
C ASP A 285 -4.37 30.70 7.01
N LEU A 286 -5.55 31.25 7.30
CA LEU A 286 -6.44 30.72 8.35
C LEU A 286 -6.98 29.32 8.02
N ALA A 287 -7.41 29.10 6.77
CA ALA A 287 -7.88 27.79 6.31
C ALA A 287 -6.78 26.73 6.48
N LYS A 288 -5.55 27.08 6.07
CA LYS A 288 -4.39 26.20 6.15
C LYS A 288 -3.94 25.95 7.58
N ALA A 289 -3.98 26.95 8.45
CA ALA A 289 -3.69 26.78 9.87
C ALA A 289 -4.63 25.74 10.52
N CYS A 290 -5.91 25.76 10.15
CA CYS A 290 -6.86 24.73 10.60
C CYS A 290 -6.58 23.36 9.99
N ALA A 291 -6.27 23.29 8.69
CA ALA A 291 -5.97 22.05 8.00
C ALA A 291 -4.70 21.37 8.56
N GLY A 292 -3.74 22.17 9.06
CA GLY A 292 -2.50 21.71 9.68
C GLY A 292 -2.59 21.45 11.19
N SER A 293 -3.68 21.81 11.86
CA SER A 293 -3.80 21.68 13.32
C SER A 293 -3.96 20.22 13.74
N SER A 294 -3.01 19.69 14.53
CA SER A 294 -3.06 18.30 15.02
C SER A 294 -4.37 17.99 15.76
N LEU A 295 -4.91 18.95 16.52
CA LEU A 295 -6.18 18.79 17.23
C LEU A 295 -7.37 18.72 16.28
N VAL A 296 -7.41 19.57 15.25
CA VAL A 296 -8.46 19.52 14.22
C VAL A 296 -8.36 18.19 13.47
N LYS A 297 -7.17 17.86 12.95
CA LYS A 297 -6.90 16.62 12.20
C LYS A 297 -7.29 15.36 12.99
N ALA A 298 -7.00 15.31 14.29
CA ALA A 298 -7.40 14.19 15.16
C ALA A 298 -8.93 14.12 15.38
N ALA A 299 -9.62 15.27 15.45
CA ALA A 299 -11.08 15.30 15.52
C ALA A 299 -11.72 14.78 14.22
N ILE A 300 -11.17 15.15 13.06
CA ILE A 300 -11.60 14.61 11.75
C ILE A 300 -11.36 13.09 11.66
N PHE A 301 -10.24 12.60 12.17
CA PHE A 301 -9.97 11.15 12.24
C PHE A 301 -11.07 10.42 13.03
N GLY A 302 -11.42 10.94 14.21
CA GLY A 302 -12.46 10.38 15.09
C GLY A 302 -13.91 10.63 14.67
N ALA A 303 -14.15 11.35 13.56
CA ALA A 303 -15.46 11.87 13.16
C ALA A 303 -16.15 12.66 14.31
N ASP A 304 -15.36 13.46 15.02
CA ASP A 304 -15.81 14.38 16.08
C ASP A 304 -16.01 15.78 15.49
N PRO A 305 -17.26 16.31 15.43
CA PRO A 305 -17.57 17.63 14.86
C PRO A 305 -17.12 18.79 15.78
N ASN A 306 -15.84 18.81 16.11
CA ASN A 306 -15.25 19.69 17.10
C ASN A 306 -14.96 21.08 16.51
N TRP A 307 -16.02 21.82 16.21
CA TRP A 307 -15.95 23.21 15.70
C TRP A 307 -15.19 24.14 16.65
N GLY A 308 -15.15 23.84 17.96
CA GLY A 308 -14.35 24.56 18.94
C GLY A 308 -12.85 24.49 18.62
N ARG A 309 -12.32 23.33 18.24
CA ARG A 309 -10.92 23.18 17.78
C ARG A 309 -10.64 23.96 16.49
N VAL A 310 -11.62 24.05 15.58
CA VAL A 310 -11.49 24.85 14.35
C VAL A 310 -11.34 26.33 14.68
N LEU A 311 -12.27 26.92 15.45
CA LEU A 311 -12.20 28.33 15.82
C LEU A 311 -11.00 28.65 16.72
N ALA A 312 -10.64 27.74 17.64
CA ALA A 312 -9.43 27.89 18.46
C ALA A 312 -8.17 27.96 17.60
N SER A 313 -8.06 27.11 16.57
CA SER A 313 -6.94 27.12 15.63
C SER A 313 -6.86 28.41 14.82
N MET A 314 -8.00 28.91 14.30
CA MET A 314 -8.06 30.20 13.61
C MET A 314 -7.68 31.36 14.53
N GLY A 315 -8.21 31.36 15.76
CA GLY A 315 -7.91 32.38 16.76
C GLY A 315 -6.45 32.44 17.14
N ALA A 316 -5.81 31.28 17.38
CA ALA A 316 -4.38 31.20 17.66
C ALA A 316 -3.53 31.74 16.50
N ARG A 317 -3.89 31.39 15.25
CA ARG A 317 -3.18 31.88 14.07
C ARG A 317 -3.33 33.39 13.90
N ALA A 318 -4.55 33.89 14.01
CA ALA A 318 -4.83 35.33 13.92
C ALA A 318 -4.12 36.14 14.99
N GLY A 319 -4.13 35.67 16.24
CA GLY A 319 -3.41 36.33 17.33
C GLY A 319 -1.90 36.38 17.08
N THR A 320 -1.31 35.30 16.57
CA THR A 320 0.13 35.24 16.24
C THR A 320 0.49 36.13 15.05
N ALA A 321 -0.38 36.21 14.04
CA ALA A 321 -0.13 36.97 12.82
C ALA A 321 -0.63 38.43 12.87
N GLY A 322 -1.32 38.83 13.95
CA GLY A 322 -1.88 40.17 14.11
C GLY A 322 -3.09 40.47 13.20
N TYR A 323 -3.86 39.45 12.82
CA TYR A 323 -5.03 39.64 11.96
C TYR A 323 -6.23 40.19 12.74
N ALA A 324 -6.86 41.22 12.18
CA ALA A 324 -8.06 41.84 12.74
C ALA A 324 -9.31 40.98 12.47
N ILE A 325 -9.38 39.80 13.10
CA ILE A 325 -10.55 38.91 13.07
C ILE A 325 -11.06 38.67 14.48
N ASP A 326 -12.36 38.39 14.61
CA ASP A 326 -12.96 37.91 15.84
C ASP A 326 -13.59 36.53 15.58
N PRO A 327 -12.93 35.43 15.99
CA PRO A 327 -13.47 34.08 15.80
C PRO A 327 -14.83 33.86 16.47
N ALA A 328 -15.19 34.65 17.49
CA ALA A 328 -16.47 34.54 18.16
C ALA A 328 -17.63 35.01 17.27
N ASP A 329 -17.39 35.92 16.31
CA ASP A 329 -18.40 36.44 15.37
C ASP A 329 -18.72 35.44 14.23
N ALA A 330 -17.96 34.35 14.13
CA ALA A 330 -18.00 33.45 13.00
C ALA A 330 -19.27 32.59 12.92
N ARG A 331 -19.55 32.06 11.73
CA ARG A 331 -20.43 30.90 11.50
C ARG A 331 -19.61 29.72 11.02
N VAL A 332 -19.85 28.54 11.59
CA VAL A 332 -19.17 27.29 11.21
C VAL A 332 -20.18 26.26 10.74
N THR A 333 -19.90 25.67 9.59
CA THR A 333 -20.66 24.57 9.01
C THR A 333 -19.73 23.39 8.76
N VAL A 334 -20.11 22.18 9.19
CA VAL A 334 -19.36 20.94 8.96
C VAL A 334 -20.27 19.97 8.20
N GLN A 335 -19.82 19.43 7.06
CA GLN A 335 -20.63 18.58 6.18
C GLN A 335 -22.06 19.13 5.95
N GLU A 336 -22.12 20.43 5.61
CA GLU A 336 -23.36 21.19 5.35
C GLU A 336 -24.28 21.41 6.57
N VAL A 337 -23.89 20.95 7.76
CA VAL A 337 -24.62 21.17 9.02
C VAL A 337 -24.02 22.37 9.77
N ALA A 338 -24.84 23.39 10.05
CA ALA A 338 -24.42 24.53 10.85
C ALA A 338 -24.28 24.10 12.32
N VAL A 339 -23.10 24.30 12.90
CA VAL A 339 -22.75 23.84 14.26
C VAL A 339 -22.45 25.00 15.23
N TYR A 340 -22.12 26.17 14.68
CA TYR A 340 -21.87 27.40 15.44
C TYR A 340 -22.29 28.62 14.61
N ASP A 341 -22.94 29.60 15.23
CA ASP A 341 -23.21 30.94 14.67
C ASP A 341 -23.27 31.95 15.80
N ARG A 342 -22.14 32.58 16.12
CA ARG A 342 -21.94 33.46 17.29
C ARG A 342 -22.21 32.83 18.67
N ALA A 343 -22.79 31.63 18.68
CA ALA A 343 -23.04 30.75 19.81
C ALA A 343 -23.15 29.30 19.28
N PRO A 344 -22.98 28.29 20.14
CA PRO A 344 -23.22 26.90 19.77
C PRO A 344 -24.64 26.69 19.25
N LEU A 345 -24.79 25.91 18.17
CA LEU A 345 -26.10 25.53 17.62
C LEU A 345 -26.46 24.10 18.04
N ALA A 346 -27.76 23.83 18.14
CA ALA A 346 -28.26 22.46 18.29
C ALA A 346 -28.21 21.75 16.93
N TYR A 347 -27.70 20.52 16.90
CA TYR A 347 -27.66 19.65 15.72
C TYR A 347 -27.70 18.18 16.13
N ASP A 348 -28.07 17.30 15.19
CA ASP A 348 -28.00 15.85 15.41
C ASP A 348 -26.55 15.36 15.25
N ALA A 349 -25.89 15.09 16.38
CA ALA A 349 -24.52 14.62 16.41
C ALA A 349 -24.34 13.25 15.75
N SER A 350 -25.36 12.38 15.76
CA SER A 350 -25.28 11.05 15.15
C SER A 350 -25.26 11.13 13.63
N VAL A 351 -26.10 11.99 13.06
CA VAL A 351 -26.17 12.26 11.62
C VAL A 351 -24.87 12.93 11.15
N LEU A 352 -24.40 13.96 11.86
CA LEU A 352 -23.17 14.65 11.48
C LEU A 352 -21.95 13.72 11.57
N LYS A 353 -21.84 12.92 12.64
CA LYS A 353 -20.79 11.91 12.78
C LYS A 353 -20.81 10.89 11.65
N ALA A 354 -21.98 10.46 11.18
CA ALA A 354 -22.09 9.57 10.03
C ALA A 354 -21.56 10.23 8.74
N ARG A 355 -21.93 11.49 8.47
CA ARG A 355 -21.40 12.26 7.33
C ARG A 355 -19.89 12.49 7.40
N MET A 356 -19.36 12.72 8.61
CA MET A 356 -17.92 12.91 8.81
C MET A 356 -17.09 11.63 8.65
N ARG A 357 -17.73 10.45 8.51
CA ARG A 357 -17.03 9.19 8.19
C ARG A 357 -16.80 9.01 6.70
N GLU A 358 -17.36 9.87 5.85
CA GLU A 358 -17.09 9.86 4.42
C GLU A 358 -15.60 10.15 4.12
N PRO A 359 -15.08 9.73 2.95
CA PRO A 359 -13.68 9.94 2.58
C PRO A 359 -13.25 11.42 2.46
N GLU A 360 -14.21 12.35 2.38
CA GLU A 360 -13.97 13.80 2.36
C GLU A 360 -14.80 14.47 3.46
N CYS A 361 -14.14 15.28 4.29
CA CYS A 361 -14.79 16.09 5.32
C CYS A 361 -14.62 17.57 5.01
N LYS A 362 -15.76 18.26 4.83
CA LYS A 362 -15.80 19.69 4.50
C LYS A 362 -16.11 20.54 5.72
N VAL A 363 -15.31 21.58 5.93
CA VAL A 363 -15.52 22.60 6.96
C VAL A 363 -15.59 23.96 6.29
N HIS A 364 -16.63 24.73 6.58
CA HIS A 364 -16.82 26.09 6.09
C HIS A 364 -16.90 27.05 7.27
N VAL A 365 -16.12 28.12 7.22
CA VAL A 365 -16.11 29.19 8.23
C VAL A 365 -16.35 30.54 7.57
N ASP A 366 -17.36 31.25 8.06
CA ASP A 366 -17.68 32.62 7.65
C ASP A 366 -17.34 33.59 8.79
N LEU A 367 -16.34 34.44 8.58
CA LEU A 367 -15.85 35.45 9.52
C LEU A 367 -16.58 36.79 9.42
N ARG A 368 -17.47 36.97 8.42
CA ARG A 368 -18.40 38.11 8.24
C ARG A 368 -17.82 39.52 8.06
N ARG A 369 -16.52 39.74 8.23
CA ARG A 369 -15.92 41.07 8.39
C ARG A 369 -15.06 41.56 7.21
N GLY A 370 -15.09 40.88 6.08
CA GLY A 370 -14.35 41.29 4.89
C GLY A 370 -14.78 40.58 3.61
N ALA A 371 -14.07 40.85 2.51
CA ALA A 371 -14.35 40.30 1.18
C ALA A 371 -13.44 39.11 0.82
N GLY A 372 -12.47 38.77 1.68
CA GLY A 372 -11.53 37.69 1.47
C GLY A 372 -12.18 36.32 1.55
N THR A 373 -11.85 35.48 0.57
CA THR A 373 -12.21 34.07 0.54
C THR A 373 -10.95 33.24 0.33
N GLY A 374 -10.90 32.04 0.90
CA GLY A 374 -9.74 31.17 0.84
C GLY A 374 -10.14 29.74 1.11
N GLN A 375 -9.34 28.82 0.59
CA GLN A 375 -9.54 27.39 0.75
C GLN A 375 -8.19 26.74 0.99
N ALA A 376 -8.18 25.68 1.80
CA ALA A 376 -7.02 24.86 2.06
C ALA A 376 -7.40 23.39 2.17
N TRP A 377 -6.47 22.52 1.83
CA TRP A 377 -6.66 21.07 1.87
C TRP A 377 -5.62 20.42 2.78
N GLY A 378 -6.06 19.42 3.51
CA GLY A 378 -5.17 18.53 4.24
C GLY A 378 -5.82 17.19 4.44
N CYS A 379 -5.42 16.48 5.49
CA CYS A 379 -6.02 15.20 5.84
C CYS A 379 -6.22 15.11 7.35
N ASP A 380 -6.84 14.03 7.79
CA ASP A 380 -6.87 13.68 9.21
C ASP A 380 -5.49 13.22 9.73
N LEU A 381 -5.40 13.00 11.06
CA LEU A 381 -4.19 12.50 11.74
C LEU A 381 -4.53 11.15 12.37
N SER A 382 -4.10 10.06 11.73
CA SER A 382 -4.35 8.69 12.19
C SER A 382 -3.17 8.13 12.99
N TYR A 383 -3.36 6.96 13.59
CA TYR A 383 -2.27 6.20 14.20
C TYR A 383 -1.24 5.72 13.16
N ASP A 384 -1.65 5.47 11.92
CA ASP A 384 -0.77 5.00 10.86
C ASP A 384 0.23 6.07 10.43
N TYR A 385 -0.13 7.36 10.47
CA TYR A 385 0.83 8.45 10.27
C TYR A 385 2.02 8.33 11.23
N VAL A 386 1.73 8.13 12.52
CA VAL A 386 2.74 8.00 13.57
C VAL A 386 3.58 6.74 13.34
N LYS A 387 2.94 5.62 12.99
CA LYS A 387 3.63 4.36 12.69
C LYS A 387 4.58 4.50 11.51
N ILE A 388 4.11 5.03 10.37
CA ILE A 388 4.90 5.22 9.16
C ILE A 388 6.15 6.08 9.46
N ASN A 389 5.97 7.19 10.17
CA ASN A 389 7.05 8.16 10.41
C ASN A 389 7.98 7.78 11.56
N ALA A 390 7.48 7.08 12.59
CA ALA A 390 8.34 6.50 13.63
C ALA A 390 9.21 5.38 13.06
N ASP A 391 8.67 4.61 12.11
CA ASP A 391 9.37 3.48 11.51
C ASP A 391 10.22 3.89 10.29
N TYR A 392 10.02 5.07 9.69
CA TYR A 392 10.58 5.47 8.38
C TYR A 392 12.10 5.27 8.23
N THR A 393 12.90 5.80 9.16
CA THR A 393 14.37 5.65 9.15
C THR A 393 14.82 4.31 9.70
N SER A 394 13.99 3.67 10.52
CA SER A 394 14.29 2.37 11.11
C SER A 394 14.03 1.19 10.15
N LEU A 395 13.21 1.43 9.12
CA LEU A 395 12.90 0.49 8.04
C LEU A 395 13.65 0.82 6.75
N ILE A 396 14.36 1.93 6.62
CA ILE A 396 15.08 2.29 5.39
C ILE A 396 16.57 2.51 5.70
N VAL A 397 17.42 1.54 5.34
CA VAL A 397 18.87 1.63 5.57
C VAL A 397 19.59 2.06 4.30
N PRO A 398 20.46 3.08 4.35
CA PRO A 398 21.36 3.40 3.25
C PRO A 398 22.36 2.25 3.04
N ARG A 399 22.60 1.92 1.77
CA ARG A 399 23.63 0.96 1.37
C ARG A 399 24.93 1.70 1.02
N PRO A 400 26.10 1.03 1.10
CA PRO A 400 27.37 1.62 0.70
C PRO A 400 27.41 2.12 -0.76
N ASP A 401 26.54 1.58 -1.62
CA ASP A 401 26.40 1.98 -3.02
C ASP A 401 25.47 3.20 -3.23
N GLY A 402 25.04 3.87 -2.15
CA GLY A 402 24.14 5.03 -2.16
C GLY A 402 22.66 4.71 -2.43
N GLY A 403 22.29 3.44 -2.63
CA GLY A 403 20.89 3.00 -2.67
C GLY A 403 20.28 2.85 -1.28
N VAL A 404 18.98 2.55 -1.22
CA VAL A 404 18.27 2.28 0.05
C VAL A 404 17.70 0.86 0.11
N ALA A 405 17.57 0.29 1.32
CA ALA A 405 17.03 -1.06 1.57
C ALA A 405 16.00 -1.06 2.69
N LYS A 406 15.07 -2.04 2.69
CA LYS A 406 14.12 -2.20 3.79
C LYS A 406 14.72 -2.98 4.97
N ASP A 407 14.50 -2.53 6.21
CA ASP A 407 14.96 -3.17 7.45
C ASP A 407 13.78 -3.56 8.34
N ASP A 408 13.32 -4.81 8.22
CA ASP A 408 12.10 -5.31 8.87
C ASP A 408 12.30 -5.72 10.35
N ARG A 409 13.24 -5.12 11.09
CA ARG A 409 13.51 -5.49 12.48
C ARG A 409 12.38 -5.03 13.42
N LEU A 410 11.80 -5.99 14.16
CA LEU A 410 10.85 -5.79 15.28
C LEU A 410 11.37 -4.85 16.39
N SER A 411 12.62 -4.40 16.37
CA SER A 411 13.21 -3.50 17.36
C SER A 411 12.47 -2.16 17.50
N ASN A 412 11.69 -1.77 16.48
CA ASN A 412 11.19 -0.41 16.33
C ASN A 412 9.81 -0.16 16.99
N TYR A 413 9.07 -1.21 17.35
CA TYR A 413 7.82 -1.05 18.10
C TYR A 413 8.09 -0.69 19.57
N SER A 414 7.22 0.19 20.12
CA SER A 414 7.30 0.58 21.52
C SER A 414 7.20 -0.68 22.42
N PRO A 415 7.98 -0.75 23.51
CA PRO A 415 7.88 -1.86 24.46
C PRO A 415 6.43 -2.10 24.92
N THR A 416 5.65 -1.03 25.10
CA THR A 416 4.23 -1.11 25.48
C THR A 416 3.38 -1.80 24.41
N PHE A 417 3.56 -1.47 23.13
CA PHE A 417 2.83 -2.15 22.05
C PHE A 417 3.21 -3.64 21.98
N LYS A 418 4.50 -3.96 22.12
CA LYS A 418 4.96 -5.36 22.17
C LYS A 418 4.34 -6.11 23.35
N VAL A 419 4.30 -5.48 24.52
CA VAL A 419 3.68 -6.05 25.71
C VAL A 419 2.20 -6.28 25.49
N GLN A 420 1.47 -5.30 24.95
CA GLN A 420 0.03 -5.44 24.69
C GLN A 420 -0.24 -6.56 23.67
N LEU A 421 0.49 -6.58 22.55
CA LEU A 421 0.39 -7.62 21.53
C LEU A 421 0.67 -9.01 22.13
N LEU A 422 1.69 -9.14 22.98
CA LEU A 422 2.00 -10.39 23.66
C LEU A 422 0.92 -10.77 24.68
N VAL A 423 0.39 -9.82 25.45
CA VAL A 423 -0.69 -10.06 26.41
C VAL A 423 -1.96 -10.55 25.70
N ASP A 424 -2.34 -9.90 24.60
CA ASP A 424 -3.49 -10.28 23.80
C ASP A 424 -3.29 -11.67 23.19
N ALA A 425 -2.12 -11.93 22.58
CA ALA A 425 -1.75 -13.24 22.06
C ALA A 425 -1.76 -14.33 23.14
N LEU A 426 -1.23 -14.07 24.34
CA LEU A 426 -1.24 -14.98 25.48
C LEU A 426 -2.67 -15.25 25.99
N GLY A 427 -3.54 -14.25 25.95
CA GLY A 427 -4.97 -14.39 26.24
C GLY A 427 -5.66 -15.38 25.29
N TYR A 428 -5.31 -15.34 24.00
CA TYR A 428 -5.77 -16.32 23.02
C TYR A 428 -5.17 -17.70 23.24
N ILE A 429 -3.86 -17.80 23.46
CA ILE A 429 -3.15 -19.04 23.77
C ILE A 429 -3.80 -19.79 24.94
N LYS A 430 -4.14 -19.08 26.02
CA LYS A 430 -4.76 -19.66 27.22
C LYS A 430 -6.08 -20.39 26.90
N LYS A 431 -6.85 -19.94 25.91
CA LYS A 431 -8.12 -20.57 25.52
C LYS A 431 -7.92 -21.94 24.85
N PHE A 432 -6.76 -22.18 24.25
CA PHE A 432 -6.50 -23.35 23.40
C PHE A 432 -5.47 -24.32 24.00
N SER A 433 -4.76 -23.93 25.05
CA SER A 433 -3.86 -24.82 25.78
C SER A 433 -4.59 -26.09 26.23
N GLY A 434 -4.02 -27.25 25.91
CA GLY A 434 -4.56 -28.58 26.20
C GLY A 434 -5.56 -29.11 25.16
N THR A 435 -6.01 -28.29 24.21
CA THR A 435 -6.95 -28.71 23.16
C THR A 435 -6.24 -29.40 22.00
N ARG A 436 -6.97 -30.25 21.27
CA ARG A 436 -6.46 -30.96 20.09
C ARG A 436 -6.79 -30.18 18.81
N CYS A 437 -5.85 -30.15 17.87
CA CYS A 437 -6.06 -29.57 16.54
C CYS A 437 -5.59 -30.55 15.48
N VAL A 438 -6.40 -30.76 14.44
CA VAL A 438 -5.98 -31.53 13.27
C VAL A 438 -5.65 -30.57 12.13
N ILE A 439 -4.49 -30.75 11.52
CA ILE A 439 -4.01 -29.90 10.43
C ILE A 439 -3.79 -30.79 9.22
N LYS A 440 -4.59 -30.56 8.18
CA LYS A 440 -4.38 -31.16 6.88
C LYS A 440 -3.34 -30.33 6.14
N TYR A 441 -2.13 -30.86 6.04
CA TYR A 441 -1.01 -30.27 5.31
C TYR A 441 -1.11 -30.62 3.81
N GLY A 442 -1.47 -29.62 3.00
CA GLY A 442 -1.76 -29.77 1.57
C GLY A 442 -0.53 -29.68 0.66
N GLY A 443 -0.64 -30.23 -0.55
CA GLY A 443 0.46 -30.28 -1.52
C GLY A 443 1.01 -28.92 -1.96
N ALA A 444 0.20 -27.86 -1.88
CA ALA A 444 0.62 -26.50 -2.21
C ALA A 444 1.58 -25.87 -1.20
N ALA A 445 1.52 -26.32 0.06
CA ALA A 445 2.44 -25.90 1.11
C ALA A 445 3.79 -26.68 1.07
N MET A 446 3.83 -27.77 0.29
CA MET A 446 4.99 -28.68 0.18
C MET A 446 5.96 -28.27 -0.95
N VAL A 447 5.65 -27.25 -1.74
CA VAL A 447 6.35 -26.95 -3.00
C VAL A 447 7.67 -26.19 -2.83
N LYS A 448 7.85 -25.46 -1.73
CA LYS A 448 9.07 -24.68 -1.43
C LYS A 448 9.62 -25.04 -0.07
N GLU A 449 10.93 -25.15 0.02
CA GLU A 449 11.63 -25.45 1.28
C GLU A 449 11.33 -24.42 2.38
N SER A 450 11.23 -23.14 2.01
CA SER A 450 10.86 -22.07 2.94
C SER A 450 9.45 -22.25 3.53
N LEU A 451 8.51 -22.83 2.78
CA LEU A 451 7.15 -23.09 3.26
C LEU A 451 7.10 -24.33 4.15
N LYS A 452 7.86 -25.39 3.83
CA LYS A 452 8.03 -26.55 4.72
C LYS A 452 8.60 -26.13 6.07
N LYS A 453 9.64 -25.28 6.04
CA LYS A 453 10.24 -24.73 7.26
C LYS A 453 9.24 -23.91 8.07
N SER A 454 8.57 -22.95 7.43
CA SER A 454 7.55 -22.12 8.10
C SER A 454 6.43 -22.96 8.71
N PHE A 455 5.98 -24.02 8.04
CA PHE A 455 5.01 -24.96 8.59
C PHE A 455 5.56 -25.70 9.82
N CYS A 456 6.81 -26.17 9.79
CA CYS A 456 7.42 -26.84 10.93
C CYS A 456 7.56 -25.89 12.13
N ASP A 457 7.95 -24.64 11.89
CA ASP A 457 8.01 -23.58 12.90
C ASP A 457 6.62 -23.36 13.52
N ASP A 458 5.56 -23.30 12.71
CA ASP A 458 4.18 -23.17 13.19
C ASP A 458 3.79 -24.33 14.11
N ILE A 459 4.04 -25.57 13.71
CA ILE A 459 3.73 -26.76 14.53
C ILE A 459 4.50 -26.73 15.86
N GLY A 460 5.77 -26.35 15.82
CA GLY A 460 6.60 -26.19 17.02
C GLY A 460 6.06 -25.12 17.96
N LEU A 461 5.64 -23.97 17.43
CA LEU A 461 5.02 -22.90 18.20
C LEU A 461 3.70 -23.34 18.83
N LEU A 462 2.81 -23.98 18.05
CA LEU A 462 1.54 -24.50 18.56
C LEU A 462 1.73 -25.45 19.74
N ARG A 463 2.70 -26.35 19.65
CA ARG A 463 3.05 -27.24 20.77
C ARG A 463 3.60 -26.46 21.96
N SER A 464 4.49 -25.51 21.72
CA SER A 464 5.11 -24.68 22.77
C SER A 464 4.08 -23.88 23.57
N VAL A 465 2.98 -23.51 22.94
CA VAL A 465 1.87 -22.79 23.59
C VAL A 465 0.77 -23.73 24.14
N GLY A 466 1.01 -25.04 24.14
CA GLY A 466 0.16 -26.05 24.78
C GLY A 466 -0.93 -26.66 23.89
N LEU A 467 -1.05 -26.32 22.61
CA LEU A 467 -1.93 -27.05 21.70
C LEU A 467 -1.34 -28.43 21.39
N ARG A 468 -2.22 -29.38 21.07
CA ARG A 468 -1.86 -30.76 20.70
C ARG A 468 -2.16 -31.00 19.22
N PRO A 469 -1.23 -30.67 18.30
CA PRO A 469 -1.46 -30.83 16.87
C PRO A 469 -1.33 -32.29 16.42
N VAL A 470 -2.19 -32.68 15.48
CA VAL A 470 -2.09 -33.91 14.68
C VAL A 470 -2.03 -33.49 13.22
N VAL A 471 -1.02 -33.93 12.48
CA VAL A 471 -0.85 -33.56 11.07
C VAL A 471 -1.29 -34.70 10.19
N VAL A 472 -2.14 -34.42 9.20
CA VAL A 472 -2.44 -35.35 8.11
C VAL A 472 -1.91 -34.74 6.82
N HIS A 473 -1.02 -35.43 6.12
CA HIS A 473 -0.37 -34.86 4.94
C HIS A 473 -0.96 -35.42 3.63
N GLY A 474 -0.88 -34.65 2.55
CA GLY A 474 -1.08 -35.13 1.19
C GLY A 474 0.23 -35.53 0.50
N GLY A 475 0.17 -35.73 -0.82
CA GLY A 475 1.36 -35.98 -1.64
C GLY A 475 1.10 -36.03 -3.15
N GLY A 476 -0.04 -35.51 -3.61
CA GLY A 476 -0.50 -35.66 -4.99
C GLY A 476 0.55 -35.34 -6.06
N PRO A 477 1.20 -34.16 -6.03
CA PRO A 477 2.20 -33.79 -7.03
C PRO A 477 3.42 -34.73 -7.07
N GLU A 478 3.93 -35.15 -5.92
CA GLU A 478 5.12 -36.01 -5.85
C GLU A 478 4.80 -37.46 -6.25
N ILE A 479 3.59 -37.94 -5.94
CA ILE A 479 3.08 -39.22 -6.44
C ILE A 479 3.02 -39.19 -7.97
N THR A 480 2.41 -38.15 -8.56
CA THR A 480 2.32 -38.01 -10.03
C THR A 480 3.72 -38.02 -10.65
N ARG A 481 4.63 -37.19 -10.14
CA ARG A 481 6.01 -37.10 -10.62
C ARG A 481 6.75 -38.44 -10.54
N THR A 482 6.54 -39.20 -9.47
CA THR A 482 7.21 -40.50 -9.27
C THR A 482 6.63 -41.56 -10.21
N LEU A 483 5.31 -41.61 -10.36
CA LEU A 483 4.65 -42.52 -11.31
C LEU A 483 5.11 -42.26 -12.76
N GLU A 484 5.17 -41.00 -13.18
CA GLU A 484 5.65 -40.61 -14.51
C GLU A 484 7.12 -41.01 -14.74
N LYS A 485 7.99 -40.82 -13.75
CA LYS A 485 9.39 -41.27 -13.81
C LYS A 485 9.53 -42.79 -13.95
N LEU A 486 8.58 -43.55 -13.41
CA LEU A 486 8.52 -45.01 -13.51
C LEU A 486 7.80 -45.50 -14.77
N GLY A 487 7.42 -44.58 -15.68
CA GLY A 487 6.74 -44.91 -16.95
C GLY A 487 5.22 -45.13 -16.83
N GLY A 488 4.64 -44.86 -15.67
CA GLY A 488 3.19 -44.88 -15.45
C GLY A 488 2.50 -43.59 -15.90
N LYS A 489 1.16 -43.58 -15.90
CA LYS A 489 0.34 -42.39 -16.15
C LYS A 489 -0.61 -42.15 -14.98
N ALA A 490 -0.75 -40.89 -14.59
CA ALA A 490 -1.69 -40.48 -13.56
C ALA A 490 -3.07 -40.20 -14.17
N GLU A 491 -4.09 -40.94 -13.76
CA GLU A 491 -5.48 -40.71 -14.13
C GLU A 491 -6.31 -40.24 -12.92
N PHE A 492 -7.28 -39.36 -13.18
CA PHE A 492 -8.15 -38.79 -12.14
C PHE A 492 -9.62 -38.86 -12.58
N ILE A 493 -10.49 -39.26 -11.65
CA ILE A 493 -11.95 -39.27 -11.81
C ILE A 493 -12.53 -38.54 -10.59
N ASP A 494 -13.39 -37.54 -10.82
CA ASP A 494 -14.03 -36.71 -9.77
C ASP A 494 -13.05 -36.12 -8.74
N GLY A 495 -11.84 -35.76 -9.20
CA GLY A 495 -10.77 -35.20 -8.35
C GLY A 495 -10.03 -36.22 -7.49
N GLN A 496 -10.33 -37.52 -7.63
CA GLN A 496 -9.60 -38.62 -6.98
C GLN A 496 -8.71 -39.34 -7.99
N ARG A 497 -7.53 -39.79 -7.54
CA ARG A 497 -6.60 -40.54 -8.38
C ARG A 497 -7.10 -41.98 -8.55
N VAL A 498 -7.24 -42.42 -9.80
CA VAL A 498 -7.41 -43.84 -10.10
C VAL A 498 -6.08 -44.53 -9.78
N THR A 499 -6.08 -45.41 -8.78
CA THR A 499 -4.88 -46.07 -8.29
C THR A 499 -4.99 -47.57 -8.57
N ASN A 500 -4.28 -48.05 -9.59
CA ASN A 500 -4.27 -49.47 -9.93
C ASN A 500 -3.40 -50.25 -8.95
N ALA A 501 -3.51 -51.59 -8.93
CA ALA A 501 -2.77 -52.44 -7.99
C ALA A 501 -1.23 -52.24 -8.07
N SER A 502 -0.69 -51.91 -9.25
CA SER A 502 0.73 -51.56 -9.43
C SER A 502 1.12 -50.23 -8.79
N ASP A 503 0.21 -49.27 -8.76
CA ASP A 503 0.47 -47.88 -8.39
C ASP A 503 0.35 -47.68 -6.88
N VAL A 504 -0.44 -48.53 -6.19
CA VAL A 504 -0.59 -48.51 -4.72
C VAL A 504 0.77 -48.56 -4.02
N LYS A 505 1.69 -49.42 -4.47
CA LYS A 505 3.03 -49.53 -3.87
C LYS A 505 3.86 -48.26 -4.05
N VAL A 506 3.71 -47.58 -5.20
CA VAL A 506 4.38 -46.30 -5.44
C VAL A 506 3.79 -45.21 -4.56
N VAL A 507 2.46 -45.18 -4.43
CA VAL A 507 1.76 -44.25 -3.54
C VAL A 507 2.21 -44.43 -2.09
N GLU A 508 2.25 -45.66 -1.60
CA GLU A 508 2.68 -45.99 -0.25
C GLU A 508 4.15 -45.57 -0.01
N MET A 509 5.04 -45.91 -0.94
CA MET A 509 6.45 -45.51 -0.89
C MET A 509 6.63 -43.98 -0.85
N VAL A 510 5.87 -43.24 -1.66
CA VAL A 510 5.98 -41.76 -1.69
C VAL A 510 5.37 -41.13 -0.44
N LEU A 511 4.16 -41.53 -0.04
CA LEU A 511 3.47 -40.93 1.10
C LEU A 511 4.15 -41.30 2.41
N THR A 512 4.36 -42.59 2.67
CA THR A 512 4.90 -43.08 3.94
C THR A 512 6.42 -43.02 3.95
N GLY A 513 7.08 -43.45 2.88
CA GLY A 513 8.55 -43.57 2.85
C GLY A 513 9.27 -42.23 2.65
N SER A 514 8.73 -41.35 1.81
CA SER A 514 9.38 -40.08 1.47
C SER A 514 8.78 -38.89 2.24
N ILE A 515 7.52 -38.53 1.99
CA ILE A 515 6.93 -37.28 2.50
C ILE A 515 6.76 -37.32 4.01
N ASN A 516 6.24 -38.42 4.55
CA ASN A 516 6.06 -38.57 5.99
C ASN A 516 7.40 -38.49 6.72
N THR A 517 8.37 -39.29 6.28
CA THR A 517 9.73 -39.32 6.85
C THR A 517 10.42 -37.95 6.76
N GLU A 518 10.28 -37.24 5.64
CA GLU A 518 10.81 -35.89 5.49
C GLU A 518 10.20 -34.93 6.52
N LEU A 519 8.88 -34.89 6.65
CA LEU A 519 8.20 -34.03 7.62
C LEU A 519 8.57 -34.36 9.06
N VAL A 520 8.62 -35.66 9.40
CA VAL A 520 9.07 -36.13 10.71
C VAL A 520 10.51 -35.66 10.98
N THR A 521 11.38 -35.74 9.98
CA THR A 521 12.78 -35.30 10.09
C THR A 521 12.85 -33.80 10.32
N LEU A 522 12.18 -33.00 9.50
CA LEU A 522 12.18 -31.53 9.62
C LEU A 522 11.63 -31.06 10.97
N LEU A 523 10.52 -31.65 11.42
CA LEU A 523 9.90 -31.32 12.71
C LEU A 523 10.77 -31.71 13.91
N ASN A 524 11.58 -32.76 13.78
CA ASN A 524 12.47 -33.23 14.84
C ASN A 524 13.86 -32.56 14.81
N GLN A 525 14.33 -32.09 13.66
CA GLN A 525 15.61 -31.37 13.52
C GLN A 525 15.67 -30.12 14.40
N GLU A 526 14.55 -29.40 14.51
CA GLU A 526 14.44 -28.22 15.35
C GLU A 526 14.22 -28.57 16.84
N GLY A 527 14.07 -29.85 17.19
CA GLY A 527 13.87 -30.34 18.56
C GLY A 527 12.51 -30.01 19.19
N VAL A 528 11.64 -29.31 18.46
CA VAL A 528 10.44 -28.67 19.03
C VAL A 528 9.21 -29.58 19.06
N ALA A 529 9.07 -30.59 18.19
CA ALA A 529 7.77 -31.26 18.01
C ALA A 529 7.67 -32.73 18.46
N HIS A 530 8.77 -33.48 18.63
CA HIS A 530 8.73 -34.95 18.79
C HIS A 530 7.72 -35.59 17.81
N ALA A 531 7.95 -35.40 16.52
CA ALA A 531 7.08 -35.92 15.47
C ALA A 531 7.26 -37.44 15.31
N VAL A 532 6.15 -38.15 15.07
CA VAL A 532 6.13 -39.61 14.81
C VAL A 532 5.27 -39.90 13.59
N GLY A 533 5.83 -40.65 12.64
CA GLY A 533 5.11 -41.12 11.46
C GLY A 533 4.12 -42.24 11.78
N VAL A 534 2.90 -42.14 11.27
CA VAL A 534 1.82 -43.13 11.44
C VAL A 534 1.22 -43.46 10.08
N SER A 535 1.11 -44.75 9.76
CA SER A 535 0.51 -45.27 8.52
C SER A 535 -0.07 -46.68 8.73
N GLY A 536 -0.75 -47.24 7.73
CA GLY A 536 -1.15 -48.65 7.71
C GLY A 536 -2.26 -49.02 8.69
N VAL A 537 -3.15 -48.08 8.99
CA VAL A 537 -4.24 -48.30 9.97
C VAL A 537 -5.48 -48.89 9.29
N THR A 538 -6.09 -49.91 9.92
CA THR A 538 -7.38 -50.48 9.49
C THR A 538 -8.56 -49.62 9.92
N ARG A 539 -8.39 -48.85 11.00
CA ARG A 539 -9.32 -47.86 11.52
C ARG A 539 -8.56 -46.78 12.27
N ILE A 540 -9.18 -45.63 12.49
CA ILE A 540 -8.59 -44.59 13.34
C ILE A 540 -8.59 -45.08 14.79
N ASN A 541 -7.40 -45.37 15.30
CA ASN A 541 -7.21 -45.80 16.67
C ASN A 541 -7.07 -44.57 17.58
N LYS A 542 -8.20 -44.13 18.14
CA LYS A 542 -8.26 -42.98 19.05
C LYS A 542 -7.31 -43.14 20.23
N ASP A 543 -7.29 -44.30 20.88
CA ASP A 543 -6.51 -44.53 22.09
C ASP A 543 -5.00 -44.42 21.82
N PHE A 544 -4.55 -44.90 20.66
CA PHE A 544 -3.17 -44.76 20.22
C PHE A 544 -2.80 -43.30 19.95
N LEU A 545 -3.65 -42.54 19.26
CA LEU A 545 -3.40 -41.12 19.00
C LEU A 545 -3.41 -40.31 20.31
N GLU A 546 -4.33 -40.59 21.23
CA GLU A 546 -4.37 -39.96 22.56
C GLU A 546 -3.12 -40.28 23.37
N MET A 547 -2.64 -41.53 23.35
CA MET A 547 -1.38 -41.91 24.00
C MET A 547 -0.22 -41.06 23.48
N LEU A 548 -0.07 -40.92 22.16
CA LEU A 548 0.98 -40.10 21.56
C LEU A 548 0.87 -38.63 21.99
N LEU A 549 -0.34 -38.05 21.91
CA LEU A 549 -0.58 -36.65 22.28
C LEU A 549 -0.35 -36.39 23.78
N GLN A 550 -0.68 -37.34 24.65
CA GLN A 550 -0.45 -37.24 26.11
C GLN A 550 1.04 -37.33 26.45
N GLN A 551 1.81 -38.12 25.71
CA GLN A 551 3.28 -38.18 25.83
C GLN A 551 3.98 -37.02 25.09
N GLY A 552 3.21 -36.10 24.51
CA GLY A 552 3.72 -34.88 23.89
C GLY A 552 4.31 -35.10 22.49
N TYR A 553 4.03 -36.21 21.83
CA TYR A 553 4.39 -36.44 20.43
C TYR A 553 3.40 -35.74 19.50
N VAL A 554 3.87 -35.38 18.30
CA VAL A 554 3.03 -34.88 17.19
C VAL A 554 2.86 -35.99 16.15
N PRO A 555 1.68 -36.63 16.06
CA PRO A 555 1.45 -37.67 15.07
C PRO A 555 1.38 -37.06 13.65
N ILE A 556 2.17 -37.62 12.73
CA ILE A 556 2.19 -37.29 11.31
C ILE A 556 1.60 -38.47 10.55
N ILE A 557 0.36 -38.33 10.09
CA ILE A 557 -0.44 -39.43 9.53
C ILE A 557 -0.36 -39.38 8.00
N SER A 558 0.07 -40.50 7.42
CA SER A 558 -0.06 -40.75 5.97
C SER A 558 -1.45 -41.28 5.64
N PRO A 559 -2.09 -40.81 4.56
CA PRO A 559 -3.45 -41.21 4.20
C PRO A 559 -3.45 -42.54 3.43
N VAL A 560 -2.79 -43.56 4.01
CA VAL A 560 -2.72 -44.93 3.51
C VAL A 560 -3.34 -45.85 4.56
N GLY A 561 -4.45 -46.50 4.21
CA GLY A 561 -5.17 -47.42 5.08
C GLY A 561 -4.94 -48.88 4.69
N LEU A 562 -5.21 -49.80 5.62
CA LEU A 562 -5.14 -51.25 5.38
C LEU A 562 -6.57 -51.82 5.32
N GLY A 563 -6.91 -52.51 4.23
CA GLY A 563 -8.20 -53.21 4.10
C GLY A 563 -8.24 -54.52 4.87
N GLU A 564 -9.43 -55.09 5.04
CA GLU A 564 -9.61 -56.42 5.64
C GLU A 564 -8.99 -57.54 4.79
N ASP A 565 -8.75 -57.28 3.51
CA ASP A 565 -8.04 -58.13 2.56
C ASP A 565 -6.50 -58.05 2.70
N GLY A 566 -6.00 -57.24 3.64
CA GLY A 566 -4.58 -57.01 3.86
C GLY A 566 -3.90 -56.14 2.80
N GLN A 567 -4.66 -55.48 1.92
CA GLN A 567 -4.12 -54.58 0.90
C GLN A 567 -4.09 -53.12 1.37
N SER A 568 -3.10 -52.37 0.88
CA SER A 568 -3.00 -50.93 1.12
C SER A 568 -3.97 -50.16 0.22
N TYR A 569 -4.62 -49.13 0.77
CA TYR A 569 -5.53 -48.25 0.06
C TYR A 569 -5.07 -46.79 0.16
N ASN A 570 -5.06 -46.09 -0.96
CA ASN A 570 -4.85 -44.66 -1.04
C ASN A 570 -6.16 -43.92 -0.70
N ILE A 571 -6.16 -43.18 0.40
CA ILE A 571 -7.36 -42.47 0.90
C ILE A 571 -7.18 -40.97 0.66
N ASN A 572 -8.28 -40.25 0.43
CA ASN A 572 -8.22 -38.78 0.37
C ASN A 572 -7.77 -38.22 1.74
N ALA A 573 -6.66 -37.47 1.75
CA ALA A 573 -6.10 -36.86 2.95
C ALA A 573 -7.08 -35.94 3.68
N ASP A 574 -7.98 -35.26 2.96
CA ASP A 574 -9.01 -34.42 3.60
C ASP A 574 -10.01 -35.28 4.39
N THR A 575 -10.38 -36.44 3.85
CA THR A 575 -11.24 -37.41 4.53
C THR A 575 -10.56 -37.97 5.77
N VAL A 576 -9.29 -38.39 5.66
CA VAL A 576 -8.52 -38.87 6.83
C VAL A 576 -8.43 -37.78 7.90
N ALA A 577 -8.15 -36.53 7.54
CA ALA A 577 -8.08 -35.42 8.47
C ALA A 577 -9.43 -35.17 9.19
N ALA A 578 -10.54 -35.23 8.46
CA ALA A 578 -11.87 -35.11 9.01
C ALA A 578 -12.19 -36.23 10.02
N GLU A 579 -11.98 -37.48 9.64
CA GLU A 579 -12.25 -38.62 10.51
C GLU A 579 -11.35 -38.63 11.75
N VAL A 580 -10.09 -38.21 11.61
CA VAL A 580 -9.16 -38.07 12.76
C VAL A 580 -9.66 -36.97 13.70
N ALA A 581 -10.08 -35.82 13.16
CA ALA A 581 -10.61 -34.71 13.96
C ALA A 581 -11.85 -35.12 14.76
N ILE A 582 -12.75 -35.88 14.13
CA ILE A 582 -13.94 -36.42 14.78
C ILE A 582 -13.55 -37.41 15.88
N ALA A 583 -12.67 -38.38 15.58
CA ALA A 583 -12.31 -39.44 16.52
C ALA A 583 -11.65 -38.92 17.80
N ILE A 584 -10.75 -37.94 17.69
CA ILE A 584 -10.04 -37.38 18.85
C ILE A 584 -10.82 -36.25 19.54
N GLY A 585 -11.98 -35.83 19.00
CA GLY A 585 -12.72 -34.68 19.50
C GLY A 585 -11.90 -33.41 19.42
N ALA A 586 -11.41 -33.10 18.21
CA ALA A 586 -10.59 -31.91 17.98
C ALA A 586 -11.39 -30.63 18.20
N GLN A 587 -10.72 -29.61 18.75
CA GLN A 587 -11.29 -28.28 18.88
C GLN A 587 -11.33 -27.55 17.52
N LYS A 588 -10.37 -27.89 16.64
CA LYS A 588 -10.22 -27.28 15.32
C LYS A 588 -9.72 -28.29 14.30
N LEU A 589 -10.28 -28.23 13.10
CA LEU A 589 -9.71 -28.83 11.90
C LEU A 589 -9.26 -27.72 10.95
N ILE A 590 -8.02 -27.75 10.48
CA ILE A 590 -7.44 -26.75 9.58
C ILE A 590 -7.09 -27.43 8.25
N TYR A 591 -7.67 -26.96 7.15
CA TYR A 591 -7.29 -27.35 5.80
C TYR A 591 -6.35 -26.31 5.19
N LEU A 592 -5.10 -26.71 4.94
CA LEU A 592 -4.18 -25.92 4.12
C LEU A 592 -4.41 -26.26 2.64
N SER A 593 -4.81 -25.24 1.88
CA SER A 593 -5.09 -25.33 0.44
C SER A 593 -4.15 -24.43 -0.37
N ASP A 594 -4.33 -24.44 -1.69
CA ASP A 594 -3.78 -23.49 -2.67
C ASP A 594 -4.69 -22.27 -2.92
N VAL A 595 -5.71 -22.09 -2.09
CA VAL A 595 -6.64 -20.94 -2.13
C VAL A 595 -6.74 -20.32 -0.74
N PRO A 596 -6.99 -19.01 -0.63
CA PRO A 596 -7.10 -18.31 0.65
C PRO A 596 -8.28 -18.73 1.53
N GLY A 597 -9.31 -19.35 0.94
CA GLY A 597 -10.50 -19.82 1.63
C GLY A 597 -11.66 -19.99 0.65
N ILE A 598 -12.89 -19.88 1.15
CA ILE A 598 -14.12 -19.85 0.36
C ILE A 598 -14.29 -18.42 -0.19
N LEU A 599 -14.42 -18.32 -1.52
CA LEU A 599 -14.55 -17.06 -2.24
C LEU A 599 -15.97 -16.88 -2.78
N LYS A 600 -16.49 -15.65 -2.75
CA LYS A 600 -17.72 -15.24 -3.46
C LYS A 600 -17.46 -13.97 -4.24
N GLY A 601 -17.68 -14.00 -5.55
CA GLY A 601 -17.37 -12.85 -6.43
C GLY A 601 -15.89 -12.46 -6.47
N GLY A 602 -14.97 -13.37 -6.11
CA GLY A 602 -13.54 -13.10 -5.99
C GLY A 602 -13.09 -12.58 -4.63
N GLU A 603 -14.02 -12.31 -3.71
CA GLU A 603 -13.72 -11.86 -2.34
C GLU A 603 -13.76 -13.02 -1.34
N LEU A 604 -12.84 -13.00 -0.36
CA LEU A 604 -12.75 -13.99 0.70
C LEU A 604 -13.87 -13.81 1.72
N ILE A 605 -14.61 -14.88 2.02
CA ILE A 605 -15.55 -14.88 3.13
C ILE A 605 -14.83 -15.38 4.39
N GLY A 606 -14.59 -14.47 5.34
CA GLY A 606 -13.83 -14.77 6.56
C GLY A 606 -14.58 -15.61 7.60
N GLN A 607 -15.91 -15.47 7.70
CA GLN A 607 -16.75 -16.20 8.66
C GLN A 607 -17.99 -16.76 7.98
N LEU A 608 -18.27 -18.03 8.21
CA LEU A 608 -19.39 -18.78 7.62
C LEU A 608 -20.04 -19.68 8.66
N THR A 609 -21.35 -19.90 8.51
CA THR A 609 -22.08 -20.94 9.21
C THR A 609 -22.26 -22.18 8.33
N THR A 610 -22.69 -23.30 8.91
CA THR A 610 -23.11 -24.49 8.16
C THR A 610 -24.15 -24.18 7.08
N LYS A 611 -25.13 -23.33 7.39
CA LYS A 611 -26.16 -22.88 6.44
C LYS A 611 -25.59 -22.07 5.28
N ASP A 612 -24.62 -21.22 5.55
CA ASP A 612 -23.97 -20.44 4.49
C ASP A 612 -23.22 -21.36 3.53
N VAL A 613 -22.51 -22.36 4.04
CA VAL A 613 -21.81 -23.35 3.20
C VAL A 613 -22.81 -24.15 2.36
N GLU A 614 -23.94 -24.59 2.93
CA GLU A 614 -25.00 -25.28 2.19
C GLU A 614 -25.60 -24.40 1.08
N ALA A 615 -25.86 -23.13 1.37
CA ALA A 615 -26.36 -22.17 0.39
C ALA A 615 -25.36 -21.93 -0.75
N LEU A 616 -24.06 -21.82 -0.44
CA LEU A 616 -23.00 -21.64 -1.43
C LEU A 616 -22.77 -22.89 -2.30
N ILE A 617 -23.08 -24.08 -1.78
CA ILE A 617 -23.12 -25.30 -2.61
C ILE A 617 -24.34 -25.24 -3.55
N ALA A 618 -25.51 -24.85 -3.03
CA ALA A 618 -26.76 -24.82 -3.78
C ALA A 618 -26.76 -23.76 -4.90
N ASP A 619 -26.15 -22.60 -4.66
CA ASP A 619 -26.07 -21.50 -5.65
C ASP A 619 -24.93 -21.65 -6.66
N GLY A 620 -24.10 -22.70 -6.52
CA GLY A 620 -22.99 -23.02 -7.42
C GLY A 620 -21.70 -22.24 -7.16
N THR A 621 -21.64 -21.39 -6.14
CA THR A 621 -20.41 -20.68 -5.74
C THR A 621 -19.31 -21.66 -5.35
N ILE A 622 -19.65 -22.69 -4.56
CA ILE A 622 -18.77 -23.83 -4.27
C ILE A 622 -19.00 -24.90 -5.35
N SER A 623 -18.00 -25.08 -6.21
CA SER A 623 -18.07 -26.01 -7.34
C SER A 623 -16.82 -26.90 -7.48
N GLY A 624 -16.90 -27.92 -8.35
CA GLY A 624 -15.79 -28.84 -8.63
C GLY A 624 -15.31 -29.61 -7.39
N GLY A 625 -13.98 -29.78 -7.27
CA GLY A 625 -13.36 -30.48 -6.13
C GLY A 625 -13.62 -29.83 -4.76
N MET A 626 -14.08 -28.57 -4.75
CA MET A 626 -14.40 -27.85 -3.52
C MET A 626 -15.66 -28.41 -2.83
N ILE A 627 -16.56 -29.04 -3.58
CA ILE A 627 -17.78 -29.65 -3.03
C ILE A 627 -17.44 -30.77 -2.04
N ALA A 628 -16.46 -31.62 -2.37
CA ALA A 628 -16.07 -32.73 -1.51
C ALA A 628 -15.54 -32.25 -0.15
N LYS A 629 -14.72 -31.20 -0.16
CA LYS A 629 -14.18 -30.60 1.07
C LYS A 629 -15.26 -29.83 1.84
N ALA A 630 -16.17 -29.12 1.17
CA ALA A 630 -17.31 -28.46 1.82
C ALA A 630 -18.23 -29.47 2.53
N ARG A 631 -18.54 -30.61 1.89
CA ARG A 631 -19.27 -31.72 2.54
C ARG A 631 -18.51 -32.30 3.72
N SER A 632 -17.18 -32.42 3.62
CA SER A 632 -16.32 -32.85 4.74
C SER A 632 -16.39 -31.87 5.91
N ILE A 633 -16.36 -30.56 5.65
CA ILE A 633 -16.53 -29.51 6.66
C ILE A 633 -17.87 -29.66 7.39
N LEU A 634 -18.98 -29.78 6.64
CA LEU A 634 -20.32 -29.97 7.21
C LEU A 634 -20.39 -31.23 8.09
N LYS A 635 -19.81 -32.35 7.64
CA LYS A 635 -19.75 -33.59 8.42
C LYS A 635 -19.01 -33.42 9.74
N VAL A 636 -17.86 -32.76 9.71
CA VAL A 636 -17.01 -32.53 10.89
C VAL A 636 -17.73 -31.66 11.91
N LEU A 637 -18.35 -30.56 11.47
CA LEU A 637 -19.12 -29.66 12.32
C LEU A 637 -20.33 -30.37 12.95
N ALA A 638 -21.08 -31.16 12.17
CA ALA A 638 -22.21 -31.94 12.65
C ALA A 638 -21.82 -33.00 13.70
N SER A 639 -20.55 -33.42 13.73
CA SER A 639 -20.01 -34.40 14.68
C SER A 639 -19.55 -33.78 16.01
N GLY A 640 -19.70 -32.45 16.17
CA GLY A 640 -19.37 -31.74 17.42
C GLY A 640 -17.99 -31.08 17.46
N VAL A 641 -17.21 -31.13 16.37
CA VAL A 641 -16.01 -30.28 16.23
C VAL A 641 -16.47 -28.84 15.99
N PRO A 642 -16.11 -27.87 16.85
CA PRO A 642 -16.79 -26.58 16.86
C PRO A 642 -16.39 -25.66 15.70
N ASN A 643 -15.17 -25.83 15.15
CA ASN A 643 -14.64 -24.93 14.12
C ASN A 643 -13.83 -25.69 13.08
N VAL A 644 -14.03 -25.33 11.82
CA VAL A 644 -13.19 -25.76 10.70
C VAL A 644 -12.66 -24.53 9.98
N HIS A 645 -11.37 -24.55 9.64
CA HIS A 645 -10.67 -23.43 9.01
C HIS A 645 -10.13 -23.84 7.66
N MET A 646 -10.19 -22.95 6.68
CA MET A 646 -9.55 -23.10 5.37
C MET A 646 -8.60 -21.95 5.12
N LEU A 647 -7.32 -22.27 4.89
CA LEU A 647 -6.24 -21.29 4.77
C LEU A 647 -5.39 -21.54 3.52
N ASP A 648 -4.73 -20.49 3.02
CA ASP A 648 -3.69 -20.63 2.01
C ASP A 648 -2.39 -21.16 2.65
N GLY A 649 -2.00 -22.37 2.26
CA GLY A 649 -0.76 -22.99 2.70
C GLY A 649 0.51 -22.41 2.07
N ARG A 650 0.39 -21.49 1.11
CA ARG A 650 1.52 -20.79 0.47
C ARG A 650 1.90 -19.50 1.17
N VAL A 651 1.07 -19.05 2.12
CA VAL A 651 1.33 -17.89 2.97
C VAL A 651 2.09 -18.37 4.20
N PRO A 652 3.33 -17.89 4.45
CA PRO A 652 4.09 -18.25 5.65
C PRO A 652 3.32 -17.90 6.92
N HIS A 653 3.39 -18.77 7.92
CA HIS A 653 2.77 -18.59 9.24
C HIS A 653 1.24 -18.38 9.21
N SER A 654 0.56 -18.88 8.17
CA SER A 654 -0.89 -18.71 8.04
C SER A 654 -1.67 -19.43 9.15
N ILE A 655 -1.15 -20.53 9.70
CA ILE A 655 -1.75 -21.24 10.84
C ILE A 655 -1.72 -20.35 12.09
N ILE A 656 -0.58 -19.72 12.37
CA ILE A 656 -0.40 -18.83 13.52
C ILE A 656 -1.26 -17.57 13.36
N GLY A 657 -1.28 -17.00 12.15
CA GLY A 657 -2.15 -15.87 11.81
C GLY A 657 -3.62 -16.17 12.05
N GLU A 658 -4.09 -17.37 11.67
CA GLU A 658 -5.48 -17.78 11.90
C GLU A 658 -5.82 -17.98 13.37
N LEU A 659 -4.91 -18.56 14.16
CA LEU A 659 -5.20 -19.00 15.52
C LEU A 659 -5.05 -17.90 16.59
N PHE A 660 -4.25 -16.87 16.33
CA PHE A 660 -3.93 -15.83 17.33
C PHE A 660 -4.34 -14.42 16.93
N THR A 661 -5.31 -14.27 16.01
CA THR A 661 -5.84 -12.96 15.61
C THR A 661 -7.36 -12.90 15.69
N ASP A 662 -7.91 -11.70 15.88
CA ASP A 662 -9.36 -11.43 15.96
C ASP A 662 -10.06 -11.56 14.61
N ARG A 663 -9.30 -11.44 13.52
CA ARG A 663 -9.76 -11.53 12.14
C ARG A 663 -8.90 -12.59 11.47
N GLY A 664 -9.43 -13.81 11.37
CA GLY A 664 -8.77 -14.92 10.68
C GLY A 664 -8.29 -14.52 9.29
N VAL A 665 -7.21 -15.17 8.83
CA VAL A 665 -6.55 -14.92 7.55
C VAL A 665 -7.15 -15.77 6.41
N GLY A 666 -8.07 -16.68 6.74
CA GLY A 666 -8.85 -17.45 5.77
C GLY A 666 -10.33 -17.55 6.14
N SER A 667 -10.98 -18.63 5.68
CA SER A 667 -12.38 -18.88 6.00
C SER A 667 -12.52 -19.72 7.27
N TRP A 668 -13.19 -19.17 8.27
CA TRP A 668 -13.58 -19.86 9.50
C TRP A 668 -15.07 -20.26 9.42
N ILE A 669 -15.33 -21.56 9.50
CA ILE A 669 -16.67 -22.13 9.49
C ILE A 669 -17.00 -22.67 10.89
N SER A 670 -18.15 -22.27 11.43
CA SER A 670 -18.71 -22.78 12.69
C SER A 670 -20.08 -23.44 12.48
N ALA A 671 -20.46 -24.30 13.44
CA ALA A 671 -21.72 -25.03 13.42
C ALA A 671 -22.95 -24.10 13.31
#